data_AF-A0A6A3AR12-F1
#
_entry.id   AF-A0A6A3AR12-F1
#
_cell.length_a   1.000
_cell.length_b   1.000
_cell.length_c   1.000
_cell.angle_alpha   90.00
_cell.angle_beta   90.00
_cell.angle_gamma   90.00
#
_symmetry.space_group_name_H-M   'P 1'
#
loop_
_entity.id
_entity.type
_entity.pdbx_description
1 polymer ?
#
loop_
_entity_poly.entity_id
_entity_poly.type
_entity_poly.pdbx_seq_one_letter_code
_entity_poly.pdbx_strand_id
1 'polypeptide(L)'
;MFFSFVGFFRMEAGTLEASNCDIVSWFDRVSTNAGVAQRETLRRIIELNHGVEYLKEWLGDIDAKEMDACEIESLYTSLVPLVSHADLEPYIRRIADGDISPILTQHPITTLSLSSGTTEGRQKFVPFTRHSSQTTLQIFRLAAAYRSRVYPTRDGGRILEFIYSSKRFKTKGGLTAGTATTHYYASEDFKIKQEKTKAFTCSPHEVISSGDYKQTTYCHLLLGLFFRDEVEFITSTFAYSIVQAFVSFEELWKEICKDIKEGNVSSRITLPKMRKAVLDIVKPNPILASKIKAVCEDLQGSDWYGLVPKLWPNAKYVYSIMTGSMQPYLKKLRHHAGSLPLVSADYGSTESWIGVNLDPSLPPENVTFSVMPTFSYFEFIPLYRQNQDSSSGSVDFIEDEPVPLSQVKVGQEYEIVLTTFTGLYRYRLGDVVEVSGFHNGTPKLNFICRRKLILAVNIDKNTEKDLQLVVERGSELLSNHRAELVDFTSSAEVVRQPGHYVIYWEIKGEVEESVLFECCREMDASFVDHGYVVSRRTNSIGPLELCIVERGTFKKILDHFIGNGAALSQFKTPRCTSDRMLLRILDLCTVKRPLKLKRLDKVKAHVAQTHFSLQTPKHSTLHFLTEKKNKKTMSSPTLLTPTSKLKLLLPVIAKPNSTVPPTYPTPPPAFAADDEEYVKGTSDVISKVRSTINVDKNDPNVATEVAELRDTSNSWVAKHRREKSLLGRASFRLSAVSVHYISFGPKAPIPAKRKARILEEMDTAEKALSRGR
;
A
#
# COMPACT_ATOMS: atom_id res chain seq x y z
N MET A 1 13.79 32.27 -28.37
CA MET A 1 12.44 32.79 -28.66
C MET A 1 11.63 32.62 -27.38
N PHE A 2 11.26 33.71 -26.70
CA PHE A 2 10.73 33.63 -25.33
C PHE A 2 9.21 33.41 -25.29
N PHE A 3 8.76 32.29 -24.68
CA PHE A 3 7.39 32.13 -24.22
C PHE A 3 7.37 31.85 -22.72
N SER A 4 7.01 32.87 -21.93
CA SER A 4 6.93 32.74 -20.49
C SER A 4 5.73 31.90 -20.07
N PHE A 5 5.98 30.85 -19.29
CA PHE A 5 4.94 30.00 -18.68
C PHE A 5 3.99 30.79 -17.74
N VAL A 6 4.34 32.03 -17.37
CA VAL A 6 3.49 32.94 -16.61
C VAL A 6 2.33 33.49 -17.45
N GLY A 7 2.50 33.64 -18.76
CA GLY A 7 1.47 34.19 -19.66
C GLY A 7 0.21 33.32 -19.73
N PHE A 8 0.36 32.00 -19.69
CA PHE A 8 -0.75 31.05 -19.76
C PHE A 8 -1.67 31.08 -18.51
N PHE A 9 -1.24 31.72 -17.42
CA PHE A 9 -2.07 31.96 -16.24
C PHE A 9 -2.95 33.22 -16.33
N ARG A 10 -2.83 34.02 -17.42
CA ARG A 10 -3.54 35.30 -17.57
C ARG A 10 -4.06 35.49 -19.00
N MET A 11 -5.01 34.66 -19.41
CA MET A 11 -5.82 34.86 -20.61
C MET A 11 -7.31 34.91 -20.27
N GLU A 12 -8.05 35.70 -21.07
CA GLU A 12 -9.39 36.20 -20.78
C GLU A 12 -10.50 35.25 -21.29
N ALA A 13 -11.76 35.68 -21.18
CA ALA A 13 -12.93 34.84 -21.39
C ALA A 13 -13.19 34.47 -22.86
N GLY A 14 -12.61 33.35 -23.30
CA GLY A 14 -13.02 32.61 -24.51
C GLY A 14 -14.09 31.55 -24.22
N THR A 15 -14.77 31.07 -25.26
CA THR A 15 -15.77 30.00 -25.15
C THR A 15 -15.17 28.66 -24.73
N LEU A 16 -15.99 27.81 -24.09
CA LEU A 16 -15.52 26.56 -23.45
C LEU A 16 -14.83 25.61 -24.44
N GLU A 17 -15.35 25.52 -25.66
CA GLU A 17 -14.81 24.66 -26.73
C GLU A 17 -13.42 25.13 -27.19
N ALA A 18 -13.21 26.44 -27.33
CA ALA A 18 -11.89 26.99 -27.65
C ALA A 18 -10.87 26.69 -26.55
N SER A 19 -11.25 26.82 -25.28
CA SER A 19 -10.35 26.52 -24.15
C SER A 19 -10.10 25.02 -23.94
N ASN A 20 -11.01 24.15 -24.39
CA ASN A 20 -10.82 22.70 -24.41
C ASN A 20 -10.00 22.24 -25.62
N CYS A 21 -10.13 22.91 -26.77
CA CYS A 21 -9.28 22.68 -27.94
C CYS A 21 -7.82 23.07 -27.65
N ASP A 22 -7.61 24.24 -27.02
CA ASP A 22 -6.30 24.73 -26.57
C ASP A 22 -5.58 23.72 -25.65
N ILE A 23 -6.20 23.28 -24.54
CA ILE A 23 -5.53 22.36 -23.61
C ILE A 23 -5.21 20.99 -24.22
N VAL A 24 -6.02 20.47 -25.15
CA VAL A 24 -5.69 19.24 -25.87
C VAL A 24 -4.54 19.49 -26.85
N SER A 25 -4.58 20.57 -27.64
CA SER A 25 -3.49 20.91 -28.56
C SER A 25 -2.14 21.15 -27.85
N TRP A 26 -2.19 21.69 -26.63
CA TRP A 26 -1.03 21.80 -25.74
C TRP A 26 -0.49 20.43 -25.36
N PHE A 27 -1.37 19.49 -24.96
CA PHE A 27 -0.97 18.15 -24.58
C PHE A 27 -0.41 17.35 -25.77
N ASP A 28 -1.04 17.45 -26.94
CA ASP A 28 -0.59 16.80 -28.17
C ASP A 28 0.83 17.27 -28.55
N ARG A 29 1.11 18.58 -28.42
CA ARG A 29 2.44 19.18 -28.64
C ARG A 29 3.52 18.67 -27.67
N VAL A 30 3.23 18.61 -26.36
CA VAL A 30 4.23 18.16 -25.36
C VAL A 30 4.40 16.65 -25.33
N SER A 31 3.35 15.87 -25.65
CA SER A 31 3.44 14.42 -25.79
C SER A 31 4.19 14.01 -27.06
N THR A 32 4.03 14.73 -28.17
CA THR A 32 4.83 14.50 -29.41
C THR A 32 6.32 14.64 -29.16
N ASN A 33 6.73 15.57 -28.28
CA ASN A 33 8.14 15.86 -27.98
C ASN A 33 8.52 15.45 -26.54
N ALA A 34 7.92 14.38 -26.01
CA ALA A 34 7.96 14.07 -24.58
C ALA A 34 9.39 13.99 -23.98
N GLY A 35 10.36 13.41 -24.69
CA GLY A 35 11.75 13.35 -24.23
C GLY A 35 12.43 14.73 -24.12
N VAL A 36 12.08 15.68 -25.01
CA VAL A 36 12.57 17.07 -24.93
C VAL A 36 11.86 17.82 -23.81
N ALA A 37 10.55 17.60 -23.65
CA ALA A 37 9.76 18.18 -22.56
C ALA A 37 10.23 17.70 -21.18
N GLN A 38 10.69 16.45 -21.06
CA GLN A 38 11.27 15.90 -19.85
C GLN A 38 12.61 16.53 -19.48
N ARG A 39 13.55 16.63 -20.44
CA ARG A 39 14.81 17.36 -20.24
C ARG A 39 14.61 18.81 -19.80
N GLU A 40 13.73 19.54 -20.49
CA GLU A 40 13.42 20.92 -20.14
C GLU A 40 12.71 21.02 -18.76
N THR A 41 11.90 20.03 -18.41
CA THR A 41 11.28 19.94 -17.07
C THR A 41 12.33 19.72 -15.99
N LEU A 42 13.30 18.82 -16.21
CA LEU A 42 14.42 18.59 -15.29
C LEU A 42 15.29 19.85 -15.15
N ARG A 43 15.72 20.44 -16.26
CA ARG A 43 16.48 21.70 -16.29
C ARG A 43 15.80 22.77 -15.45
N ARG A 44 14.50 22.98 -15.66
CA ARG A 44 13.69 23.95 -14.91
C ARG A 44 13.54 23.60 -13.42
N ILE A 45 13.52 22.32 -13.03
CA ILE A 45 13.53 21.91 -11.61
C ILE A 45 14.88 22.27 -10.97
N ILE A 46 16.00 21.98 -11.65
CA ILE A 46 17.34 22.30 -11.16
C ILE A 46 17.58 23.82 -11.13
N GLU A 47 17.12 24.59 -12.11
CA GLU A 47 17.14 26.06 -12.09
C GLU A 47 16.36 26.63 -10.89
N LEU A 48 15.11 26.18 -10.69
CA LEU A 48 14.23 26.69 -9.64
C LEU A 48 14.68 26.31 -8.23
N ASN A 49 15.37 25.16 -8.09
CA ASN A 49 15.90 24.68 -6.83
C ASN A 49 17.43 24.78 -6.76
N HIS A 50 18.07 25.58 -7.62
CA HIS A 50 19.53 25.76 -7.59
C HIS A 50 19.98 26.24 -6.20
N GLY A 51 21.08 25.67 -5.71
CA GLY A 51 21.69 26.08 -4.45
C GLY A 51 20.94 25.70 -3.17
N VAL A 52 19.88 24.88 -3.25
CA VAL A 52 19.25 24.24 -2.06
C VAL A 52 20.21 23.23 -1.42
N GLU A 53 20.08 22.99 -0.12
CA GLU A 53 20.98 22.12 0.65
C GLU A 53 21.16 20.74 0.00
N TYR A 54 20.06 20.06 -0.33
CA TYR A 54 20.11 18.70 -0.90
C TYR A 54 20.79 18.66 -2.27
N LEU A 55 20.51 19.60 -3.18
CA LEU A 55 21.17 19.61 -4.48
C LEU A 55 22.64 20.01 -4.37
N LYS A 56 23.02 20.88 -3.43
CA LYS A 56 24.44 21.21 -3.18
C LYS A 56 25.27 20.02 -2.74
N GLU A 57 24.69 19.07 -2.01
CA GLU A 57 25.37 17.83 -1.59
C GLU A 57 25.87 16.99 -2.78
N TRP A 58 25.14 17.01 -3.91
CA TRP A 58 25.40 16.16 -5.08
C TRP A 58 25.89 16.90 -6.33
N LEU A 59 25.46 18.15 -6.53
CA LEU A 59 25.76 18.98 -7.69
C LEU A 59 26.68 20.19 -7.37
N GLY A 60 26.90 20.51 -6.09
CA GLY A 60 27.59 21.75 -5.71
C GLY A 60 26.89 23.01 -6.24
N ASP A 61 27.68 23.95 -6.78
CA ASP A 61 27.23 25.26 -7.26
C ASP A 61 27.20 25.36 -8.81
N ILE A 62 26.71 24.32 -9.51
CA ILE A 62 26.51 24.34 -10.98
C ILE A 62 25.45 25.39 -11.39
N ASP A 63 25.77 26.31 -12.31
CA ASP A 63 24.76 27.16 -12.96
C ASP A 63 24.09 26.42 -14.13
N ALA A 64 22.88 25.93 -13.88
CA ALA A 64 22.02 25.24 -14.84
C ALA A 64 21.51 26.11 -16.01
N LYS A 65 21.89 27.40 -16.08
CA LYS A 65 21.56 28.30 -17.20
C LYS A 65 22.61 28.28 -18.32
N GLU A 66 23.86 27.92 -18.01
CA GLU A 66 24.96 27.90 -18.98
C GLU A 66 25.12 26.54 -19.68
N MET A 67 24.48 25.49 -19.15
CA MET A 67 24.47 24.12 -19.69
C MET A 67 23.21 23.83 -20.50
N ASP A 68 23.30 22.91 -21.47
CA ASP A 68 22.14 22.41 -22.20
C ASP A 68 21.35 21.32 -21.41
N ALA A 69 20.09 21.12 -21.79
CA ALA A 69 19.18 20.25 -21.05
C ALA A 69 19.55 18.74 -21.10
N CYS A 70 20.37 18.31 -22.05
CA CYS A 70 20.93 16.97 -22.19
C CYS A 70 22.18 16.78 -21.33
N GLU A 71 23.03 17.81 -21.26
CA GLU A 71 24.18 17.85 -20.34
C GLU A 71 23.70 17.78 -18.88
N ILE A 72 22.66 18.56 -18.54
CA ILE A 72 22.03 18.55 -17.21
C ILE A 72 21.38 17.19 -16.91
N GLU A 73 20.67 16.57 -17.86
CA GLU A 73 20.09 15.22 -17.71
C GLU A 73 21.18 14.17 -17.40
N SER A 74 22.29 14.23 -18.15
CA SER A 74 23.43 13.30 -18.00
C SER A 74 24.18 13.50 -16.68
N LEU A 75 24.38 14.74 -16.26
CA LEU A 75 25.09 15.08 -15.02
C LEU A 75 24.22 14.82 -13.78
N TYR A 76 22.93 15.09 -13.86
CA TYR A 76 21.96 14.80 -12.80
C TYR A 76 21.82 13.30 -12.54
N THR A 77 21.65 12.49 -13.59
CA THR A 77 21.47 11.04 -13.46
C THR A 77 22.74 10.29 -13.03
N SER A 78 23.92 10.89 -13.21
CA SER A 78 25.20 10.31 -12.77
C SER A 78 25.66 10.75 -11.37
N LEU A 79 25.23 11.91 -10.87
CA LEU A 79 25.64 12.42 -9.55
C LEU A 79 24.58 12.29 -8.45
N VAL A 80 23.29 12.49 -8.75
CA VAL A 80 22.23 12.44 -7.75
C VAL A 80 21.79 10.99 -7.54
N PRO A 81 21.73 10.45 -6.30
CA PRO A 81 21.39 9.06 -6.05
C PRO A 81 19.87 8.80 -6.18
N LEU A 82 19.51 7.56 -6.50
CA LEU A 82 18.16 7.04 -6.24
C LEU A 82 17.89 7.03 -4.74
N VAL A 83 16.73 7.53 -4.31
CA VAL A 83 16.34 7.58 -2.88
C VAL A 83 14.94 7.04 -2.62
N SER A 84 14.73 6.57 -1.40
CA SER A 84 13.39 6.30 -0.86
C SER A 84 12.91 7.48 0.00
N HIS A 85 11.71 7.37 0.57
CA HIS A 85 11.25 8.34 1.57
C HIS A 85 12.10 8.35 2.85
N ALA A 86 12.64 7.20 3.27
CA ALA A 86 13.41 7.12 4.52
C ALA A 86 14.68 7.99 4.49
N ASP A 87 15.26 8.16 3.30
CA ASP A 87 16.46 8.94 3.06
C ASP A 87 16.16 10.46 3.03
N LEU A 88 14.94 10.84 2.61
CA LEU A 88 14.49 12.25 2.59
C LEU A 88 13.79 12.68 3.90
N GLU A 89 13.31 11.75 4.72
CA GLU A 89 12.63 12.03 5.99
C GLU A 89 13.42 12.94 6.96
N PRO A 90 14.76 12.88 7.10
CA PRO A 90 15.51 13.83 7.94
C PRO A 90 15.35 15.30 7.50
N TYR A 91 15.44 15.55 6.20
CA TYR A 91 15.26 16.88 5.61
C TYR A 91 13.80 17.35 5.75
N ILE A 92 12.83 16.46 5.47
CA ILE A 92 11.39 16.71 5.61
C ILE A 92 11.00 16.98 7.07
N ARG A 93 11.66 16.31 8.04
CA ARG A 93 11.46 16.55 9.48
C ARG A 93 11.92 17.93 9.92
N ARG A 94 13.08 18.40 9.44
CA ARG A 94 13.56 19.76 9.72
C ARG A 94 12.55 20.81 9.24
N ILE A 95 12.07 20.68 8.00
CA ILE A 95 11.01 21.53 7.43
C ILE A 95 9.75 21.48 8.31
N ALA A 96 9.29 20.28 8.68
CA ALA A 96 8.10 20.10 9.53
C ALA A 96 8.26 20.69 10.94
N ASP A 97 9.47 20.70 11.50
CA ASP A 97 9.79 21.23 12.82
C ASP A 97 10.05 22.75 12.83
N GLY A 98 10.19 23.39 11.66
CA GLY A 98 10.24 24.85 11.51
C GLY A 98 11.51 25.41 10.87
N ASP A 99 12.37 24.56 10.30
CA ASP A 99 13.53 25.01 9.53
C ASP A 99 13.05 25.66 8.20
N ILE A 100 13.29 26.96 8.06
CA ILE A 100 12.90 27.78 6.90
C ILE A 100 14.03 27.94 5.87
N SER A 101 15.17 27.27 6.07
CA SER A 101 16.25 27.28 5.07
C SER A 101 15.83 26.54 3.79
N PRO A 102 16.42 26.87 2.62
CA PRO A 102 16.10 26.22 1.36
C PRO A 102 16.73 24.82 1.30
N ILE A 103 16.10 23.85 1.98
CA ILE A 103 16.65 22.49 2.13
C ILE A 103 16.40 21.65 0.88
N LEU A 104 15.12 21.52 0.49
CA LEU A 104 14.68 20.68 -0.63
C LEU A 104 14.22 21.51 -1.85
N THR A 105 13.75 22.74 -1.64
CA THR A 105 13.29 23.66 -2.70
C THR A 105 13.50 25.10 -2.26
N GLN A 106 13.68 26.03 -3.21
CA GLN A 106 13.70 27.47 -2.93
C GLN A 106 12.30 28.04 -2.64
N HIS A 107 11.21 27.31 -2.95
CA HIS A 107 9.85 27.77 -2.68
C HIS A 107 9.46 27.49 -1.21
N PRO A 108 9.04 28.50 -0.43
CA PRO A 108 8.64 28.31 0.97
C PRO A 108 7.52 27.28 1.14
N ILE A 109 7.81 26.18 1.84
CA ILE A 109 6.85 25.10 2.11
C ILE A 109 5.95 25.53 3.28
N THR A 110 4.74 25.98 2.97
CA THR A 110 3.72 26.33 4.00
C THR A 110 2.84 25.16 4.41
N THR A 111 2.85 24.09 3.61
CA THR A 111 1.87 23.01 3.62
C THR A 111 2.53 21.67 3.33
N LEU A 112 2.18 20.64 4.12
CA LEU A 112 2.63 19.27 3.93
C LEU A 112 1.43 18.36 3.66
N SER A 113 1.53 17.57 2.60
CA SER A 113 0.58 16.50 2.30
C SER A 113 0.94 15.22 3.03
N LEU A 114 -0.08 14.52 3.52
CA LEU A 114 0.01 13.18 4.08
C LEU A 114 -0.15 12.15 2.95
N SER A 115 0.87 11.34 2.67
CA SER A 115 0.77 10.22 1.72
C SER A 115 0.15 9.00 2.37
N SER A 116 -0.71 8.30 1.63
CA SER A 116 -1.43 7.10 2.08
C SER A 116 -0.55 5.85 2.18
N GLY A 117 0.60 5.82 1.48
CA GLY A 117 1.56 4.71 1.54
C GLY A 117 2.41 4.79 2.80
N THR A 118 1.97 4.17 3.90
CA THR A 118 2.71 4.19 5.17
C THR A 118 4.07 3.49 5.05
N THR A 119 5.05 4.03 5.76
CA THR A 119 6.33 3.34 6.02
C THR A 119 6.35 3.05 7.52
N GLU A 120 6.47 1.77 7.90
CA GLU A 120 6.49 1.32 9.30
C GLU A 120 5.29 1.84 10.13
N GLY A 121 4.10 1.91 9.51
CA GLY A 121 2.87 2.39 10.15
C GLY A 121 2.74 3.92 10.27
N ARG A 122 3.74 4.70 9.82
CA ARG A 122 3.69 6.17 9.82
C ARG A 122 3.30 6.72 8.45
N GLN A 123 2.46 7.76 8.45
CA GLN A 123 2.13 8.53 7.24
C GLN A 123 3.33 9.35 6.77
N LYS A 124 3.61 9.37 5.47
CA LYS A 124 4.68 10.19 4.90
C LYS A 124 4.27 11.65 4.87
N PHE A 125 5.18 12.57 5.22
CA PHE A 125 5.03 13.97 4.84
C PHE A 125 5.62 14.19 3.45
N VAL A 126 4.92 14.97 2.63
CA VAL A 126 5.32 15.34 1.25
C VAL A 126 5.12 16.85 1.09
N PRO A 127 6.11 17.62 0.62
CA PRO A 127 5.95 19.05 0.37
C PRO A 127 4.85 19.37 -0.66
N PHE A 128 3.86 20.19 -0.25
CA PHE A 128 2.75 20.61 -1.10
C PHE A 128 2.85 22.13 -1.38
N THR A 129 2.82 22.51 -2.64
CA THR A 129 2.97 23.91 -3.07
C THR A 129 1.88 24.31 -4.07
N ARG A 130 1.85 25.57 -4.50
CA ARG A 130 0.95 26.03 -5.56
C ARG A 130 1.14 25.26 -6.88
N HIS A 131 2.35 24.77 -7.16
CA HIS A 131 2.57 23.91 -8.34
C HIS A 131 1.71 22.63 -8.25
N SER A 132 1.59 22.04 -7.05
CA SER A 132 0.80 20.82 -6.80
C SER A 132 -0.71 21.03 -7.05
N SER A 133 -1.27 22.21 -6.73
CA SER A 133 -2.68 22.52 -7.04
C SER A 133 -2.89 22.88 -8.52
N GLN A 134 -1.92 23.55 -9.14
CA GLN A 134 -1.96 23.91 -10.57
C GLN A 134 -1.89 22.69 -11.49
N THR A 135 -1.01 21.71 -11.24
CA THR A 135 -0.96 20.46 -12.04
C THR A 135 -2.22 19.63 -11.86
N THR A 136 -2.78 19.60 -10.64
CA THR A 136 -4.09 18.97 -10.34
C THR A 136 -5.22 19.61 -11.15
N LEU A 137 -5.30 20.94 -11.23
CA LEU A 137 -6.28 21.61 -12.08
C LEU A 137 -6.05 21.32 -13.59
N GLN A 138 -4.79 21.26 -14.02
CA GLN A 138 -4.44 21.04 -15.43
C GLN A 138 -4.81 19.62 -15.90
N ILE A 139 -4.51 18.58 -15.12
CA ILE A 139 -4.89 17.20 -15.49
C ILE A 139 -6.40 17.01 -15.46
N PHE A 140 -7.11 17.54 -14.46
CA PHE A 140 -8.57 17.44 -14.40
C PHE A 140 -9.25 18.16 -15.57
N ARG A 141 -8.72 19.30 -16.05
CA ARG A 141 -9.22 19.95 -17.27
C ARG A 141 -8.96 19.12 -18.53
N LEU A 142 -7.75 18.57 -18.70
CA LEU A 142 -7.39 17.75 -19.86
C LEU A 142 -8.25 16.48 -19.92
N ALA A 143 -8.35 15.76 -18.80
CA ALA A 143 -9.14 14.54 -18.67
C ALA A 143 -10.65 14.81 -18.83
N ALA A 144 -11.14 15.98 -18.39
CA ALA A 144 -12.52 16.42 -18.67
C ALA A 144 -12.73 16.69 -20.17
N ALA A 145 -11.79 17.36 -20.86
CA ALA A 145 -11.90 17.60 -22.30
C ALA A 145 -11.94 16.29 -23.11
N TYR A 146 -11.18 15.26 -22.71
CA TYR A 146 -11.25 13.92 -23.31
C TYR A 146 -12.57 13.19 -22.95
N ARG A 147 -13.02 13.22 -21.68
CA ARG A 147 -14.32 12.64 -21.28
C ARG A 147 -15.51 13.26 -22.01
N SER A 148 -15.57 14.58 -22.14
CA SER A 148 -16.70 15.27 -22.78
C SER A 148 -16.84 15.00 -24.28
N ARG A 149 -15.81 14.46 -24.95
CA ARG A 149 -15.91 13.97 -26.34
C ARG A 149 -16.73 12.67 -26.46
N VAL A 150 -16.81 11.88 -25.40
CA VAL A 150 -17.53 10.59 -25.36
C VAL A 150 -18.82 10.69 -24.54
N TYR A 151 -18.79 11.44 -23.44
CA TYR A 151 -19.88 11.63 -22.50
C TYR A 151 -20.15 13.13 -22.26
N PRO A 152 -20.71 13.86 -23.24
CA PRO A 152 -20.95 15.30 -23.12
C PRO A 152 -21.94 15.61 -21.98
N THR A 153 -21.53 16.46 -21.03
CA THR A 153 -22.37 16.97 -19.94
C THR A 153 -23.10 18.25 -20.34
N ARG A 154 -24.35 18.45 -19.89
CA ARG A 154 -25.12 19.67 -20.18
C ARG A 154 -24.69 20.85 -19.30
N ASP A 155 -24.88 22.06 -19.81
CA ASP A 155 -24.78 23.30 -19.03
C ASP A 155 -25.75 23.26 -17.82
N GLY A 156 -25.26 23.66 -16.65
CA GLY A 156 -26.02 23.60 -15.38
C GLY A 156 -26.12 22.21 -14.76
N GLY A 157 -25.54 21.18 -15.38
CA GLY A 157 -25.45 19.83 -14.81
C GLY A 157 -24.59 19.77 -13.54
N ARG A 158 -24.91 18.82 -12.66
CA ARG A 158 -24.20 18.58 -11.39
C ARG A 158 -23.46 17.25 -11.35
N ILE A 159 -22.53 17.17 -10.41
CA ILE A 159 -21.81 15.94 -10.06
C ILE A 159 -22.19 15.53 -8.64
N LEU A 160 -22.55 14.26 -8.46
CA LEU A 160 -22.59 13.65 -7.14
C LEU A 160 -21.17 13.22 -6.76
N GLU A 161 -20.39 14.15 -6.20
CA GLU A 161 -19.05 13.88 -5.67
C GLU A 161 -19.12 13.41 -4.20
N PHE A 162 -18.80 12.15 -3.93
CA PHE A 162 -18.55 11.63 -2.58
C PHE A 162 -17.11 11.98 -2.17
N ILE A 163 -16.90 13.18 -1.64
CA ILE A 163 -15.57 13.74 -1.38
C ILE A 163 -15.39 14.20 0.07
N TYR A 164 -14.37 13.66 0.72
CA TYR A 164 -14.15 13.78 2.16
C TYR A 164 -12.87 14.56 2.43
N SER A 165 -12.99 15.76 3.00
CA SER A 165 -11.85 16.46 3.61
C SER A 165 -11.46 15.77 4.92
N SER A 166 -10.16 15.56 5.13
CA SER A 166 -9.63 15.28 6.46
C SER A 166 -9.73 16.54 7.32
N LYS A 167 -9.57 16.37 8.64
CA LYS A 167 -9.13 17.48 9.50
C LYS A 167 -7.70 17.86 9.08
N ARG A 168 -7.37 19.15 9.17
CA ARG A 168 -5.99 19.66 9.04
C ARG A 168 -5.44 19.92 10.43
N PHE A 169 -4.13 19.71 10.61
CA PHE A 169 -3.43 20.01 11.85
C PHE A 169 -2.20 20.89 11.58
N LYS A 170 -1.52 21.32 12.66
CA LYS A 170 -0.27 22.07 12.57
C LYS A 170 0.91 21.20 13.00
N THR A 171 2.00 21.25 12.25
CA THR A 171 3.27 20.64 12.67
C THR A 171 3.92 21.46 13.79
N LYS A 172 5.01 20.96 14.37
CA LYS A 172 5.79 21.68 15.39
C LYS A 172 6.32 23.03 14.86
N GLY A 173 6.71 23.09 13.60
CA GLY A 173 7.06 24.33 12.89
C GLY A 173 5.88 25.18 12.39
N GLY A 174 4.64 24.87 12.78
CA GLY A 174 3.46 25.64 12.39
C GLY A 174 2.99 25.43 10.94
N LEU A 175 3.57 24.49 10.18
CA LEU A 175 3.13 24.17 8.82
C LEU A 175 1.77 23.48 8.82
N THR A 176 1.00 23.63 7.74
CA THR A 176 -0.34 23.03 7.64
C THR A 176 -0.24 21.60 7.12
N ALA A 177 -0.62 20.61 7.93
CA ALA A 177 -0.64 19.20 7.56
C ALA A 177 -2.08 18.71 7.26
N GLY A 178 -2.21 17.80 6.29
CA GLY A 178 -3.49 17.23 5.82
C GLY A 178 -3.29 16.41 4.54
N THR A 179 -4.33 15.81 3.97
CA THR A 179 -4.18 15.06 2.70
C THR A 179 -4.03 16.02 1.50
N ALA A 180 -3.41 15.56 0.40
CA ALA A 180 -3.34 16.35 -0.85
C ALA A 180 -4.74 16.74 -1.37
N THR A 181 -5.72 15.82 -1.28
CA THR A 181 -7.13 16.09 -1.60
C THR A 181 -7.75 17.16 -0.70
N THR A 182 -7.49 17.13 0.61
CA THR A 182 -7.94 18.15 1.58
C THR A 182 -7.38 19.54 1.25
N HIS A 183 -6.09 19.62 0.91
CA HIS A 183 -5.47 20.89 0.52
C HIS A 183 -6.01 21.40 -0.81
N TYR A 184 -6.28 20.51 -1.77
CA TYR A 184 -6.90 20.87 -3.05
C TYR A 184 -8.36 21.36 -2.87
N TYR A 185 -9.21 20.66 -2.12
CA TYR A 185 -10.61 21.10 -1.88
C TYR A 185 -10.69 22.45 -1.15
N ALA A 186 -9.67 22.79 -0.36
CA ALA A 186 -9.53 24.09 0.30
C ALA A 186 -8.78 25.16 -0.53
N SER A 187 -8.43 24.87 -1.78
CA SER A 187 -7.68 25.77 -2.68
C SER A 187 -8.59 26.54 -3.64
N GLU A 188 -8.12 27.68 -4.14
CA GLU A 188 -8.83 28.45 -5.17
C GLU A 188 -8.94 27.67 -6.48
N ASP A 189 -7.95 26.82 -6.79
CA ASP A 189 -7.92 25.96 -7.98
C ASP A 189 -9.09 24.95 -8.02
N PHE A 190 -9.72 24.62 -6.87
CA PHE A 190 -10.93 23.78 -6.81
C PHE A 190 -12.23 24.56 -7.07
N LYS A 191 -12.27 25.87 -6.82
CA LYS A 191 -13.37 26.73 -7.28
C LYS A 191 -13.26 26.97 -8.78
N ILE A 192 -12.06 27.35 -9.23
CA ILE A 192 -11.71 27.56 -10.64
C ILE A 192 -11.97 26.30 -11.48
N LYS A 193 -11.75 25.08 -10.94
CA LYS A 193 -12.21 23.81 -11.56
C LYS A 193 -13.70 23.89 -11.90
N GLN A 194 -14.56 24.06 -10.90
CA GLN A 194 -16.01 23.98 -11.06
C GLN A 194 -16.55 25.03 -12.02
N GLU A 195 -16.04 26.27 -11.92
CA GLU A 195 -16.35 27.36 -12.84
C GLU A 195 -15.92 27.03 -14.29
N LYS A 196 -14.64 26.67 -14.50
CA LYS A 196 -14.08 26.44 -15.85
C LYS A 196 -14.50 25.13 -16.50
N THR A 197 -15.00 24.14 -15.75
CA THR A 197 -15.62 22.93 -16.32
C THR A 197 -17.15 23.00 -16.32
N LYS A 198 -17.76 24.09 -15.84
CA LYS A 198 -19.21 24.23 -15.58
C LYS A 198 -19.84 23.07 -14.79
N ALA A 199 -19.04 22.36 -14.00
CA ALA A 199 -19.43 21.08 -13.41
C ALA A 199 -19.43 21.20 -11.88
N PHE A 200 -20.62 21.45 -11.34
CA PHE A 200 -20.82 21.84 -9.93
C PHE A 200 -21.16 20.62 -9.08
N THR A 201 -20.58 20.50 -7.89
CA THR A 201 -20.97 19.43 -6.95
C THR A 201 -22.39 19.65 -6.41
N CYS A 202 -23.09 18.57 -6.10
CA CYS A 202 -24.35 18.63 -5.34
C CYS A 202 -24.16 19.12 -3.89
N SER A 203 -22.94 19.08 -3.34
CA SER A 203 -22.68 19.29 -1.91
C SER A 203 -21.92 20.60 -1.62
N PRO A 204 -22.40 21.46 -0.69
CA PRO A 204 -21.70 22.68 -0.31
C PRO A 204 -20.39 22.39 0.43
N HIS A 205 -19.51 23.39 0.48
CA HIS A 205 -18.19 23.27 1.11
C HIS A 205 -18.26 22.78 2.57
N GLU A 206 -19.26 23.20 3.35
CA GLU A 206 -19.48 22.79 4.75
C GLU A 206 -19.76 21.30 4.92
N VAL A 207 -20.30 20.63 3.89
CA VAL A 207 -20.49 19.17 3.87
C VAL A 207 -19.15 18.48 3.56
N ILE A 208 -18.38 19.02 2.61
CA ILE A 208 -17.08 18.46 2.18
C ILE A 208 -16.02 18.63 3.29
N SER A 209 -15.99 19.79 3.94
CA SER A 209 -14.96 20.22 4.89
C SER A 209 -15.19 19.78 6.35
N SER A 210 -16.11 18.82 6.59
CA SER A 210 -16.62 18.54 7.94
C SER A 210 -15.64 17.78 8.84
N GLY A 211 -14.87 16.86 8.28
CA GLY A 211 -14.07 15.88 9.01
C GLY A 211 -14.87 14.74 9.68
N ASP A 212 -16.18 14.61 9.43
CA ASP A 212 -17.01 13.45 9.83
C ASP A 212 -17.59 12.79 8.57
N TYR A 213 -17.04 11.63 8.22
CA TYR A 213 -17.42 10.93 6.99
C TYR A 213 -18.85 10.35 7.02
N LYS A 214 -19.40 10.04 8.20
CA LYS A 214 -20.72 9.43 8.36
C LYS A 214 -21.80 10.49 8.15
N GLN A 215 -21.62 11.66 8.76
CA GLN A 215 -22.47 12.84 8.50
C GLN A 215 -22.34 13.32 7.05
N THR A 216 -21.12 13.45 6.53
CA THR A 216 -20.88 13.89 5.14
C THR A 216 -21.47 12.93 4.10
N THR A 217 -21.38 11.61 4.29
CA THR A 217 -22.00 10.64 3.36
C THR A 217 -23.53 10.75 3.35
N TYR A 218 -24.16 10.92 4.51
CA TYR A 218 -25.61 11.16 4.59
C TYR A 218 -26.01 12.42 3.80
N CYS A 219 -25.29 13.53 3.99
CA CYS A 219 -25.56 14.78 3.27
C CYS A 219 -25.26 14.70 1.76
N HIS A 220 -24.22 13.98 1.33
CA HIS A 220 -23.98 13.71 -0.08
C HIS A 220 -25.15 12.96 -0.73
N LEU A 221 -25.67 11.91 -0.07
CA LEU A 221 -26.81 11.13 -0.57
C LEU A 221 -28.10 11.98 -0.61
N LEU A 222 -28.39 12.72 0.47
CA LEU A 222 -29.55 13.62 0.57
C LEU A 222 -29.54 14.69 -0.54
N LEU A 223 -28.42 15.39 -0.71
CA LEU A 223 -28.30 16.45 -1.72
C LEU A 223 -28.22 15.88 -3.14
N GLY A 224 -27.56 14.74 -3.33
CA GLY A 224 -27.55 14.01 -4.60
C GLY A 224 -28.94 13.61 -5.05
N LEU A 225 -29.83 13.21 -4.13
CA LEU A 225 -31.21 12.87 -4.41
C LEU A 225 -32.15 14.09 -4.53
N PHE A 226 -31.88 15.16 -3.76
CA PHE A 226 -32.58 16.43 -3.92
C PHE A 226 -32.36 17.01 -5.34
N PHE A 227 -31.13 16.94 -5.83
CA PHE A 227 -30.73 17.34 -7.19
C PHE A 227 -30.78 16.19 -8.21
N ARG A 228 -31.58 15.13 -8.00
CA ARG A 228 -31.46 13.88 -8.79
C ARG A 228 -31.54 14.06 -10.32
N ASP A 229 -32.34 15.02 -10.76
CA ASP A 229 -32.58 15.29 -12.18
C ASP A 229 -31.52 16.24 -12.79
N GLU A 230 -30.65 16.85 -11.96
CA GLU A 230 -29.48 17.66 -12.36
C GLU A 230 -28.18 16.83 -12.44
N VAL A 231 -28.10 15.65 -11.81
CA VAL A 231 -26.87 14.83 -11.78
C VAL A 231 -26.53 14.25 -13.16
N GLU A 232 -25.33 14.59 -13.65
CA GLU A 232 -24.75 14.13 -14.92
C GLU A 232 -23.82 12.92 -14.76
N PHE A 233 -23.16 12.77 -13.60
CA PHE A 233 -22.35 11.59 -13.26
C PHE A 233 -22.09 11.52 -11.74
N ILE A 234 -21.62 10.35 -11.30
CA ILE A 234 -21.26 10.07 -9.90
C ILE A 234 -19.75 9.86 -9.80
N THR A 235 -19.12 10.35 -8.73
CA THR A 235 -17.67 10.20 -8.52
C THR A 235 -17.26 10.09 -7.05
N SER A 236 -16.10 9.46 -6.83
CA SER A 236 -15.28 9.59 -5.63
C SER A 236 -13.82 9.33 -6.00
N THR A 237 -12.88 9.62 -5.09
CA THR A 237 -11.46 9.29 -5.29
C THR A 237 -11.25 7.80 -5.59
N PHE A 238 -11.97 6.92 -4.88
CA PHE A 238 -11.81 5.47 -4.94
C PHE A 238 -13.15 4.74 -5.06
N ALA A 239 -13.18 3.67 -5.87
CA ALA A 239 -14.38 2.87 -6.11
C ALA A 239 -15.03 2.36 -4.81
N TYR A 240 -14.19 2.01 -3.82
CA TYR A 240 -14.59 1.67 -2.45
C TYR A 240 -15.57 2.67 -1.84
N SER A 241 -15.27 3.97 -1.93
CA SER A 241 -16.09 5.02 -1.31
C SER A 241 -17.48 5.14 -1.93
N ILE A 242 -17.60 4.88 -3.24
CA ILE A 242 -18.90 4.85 -3.93
C ILE A 242 -19.71 3.62 -3.47
N VAL A 243 -19.09 2.44 -3.41
CA VAL A 243 -19.76 1.22 -2.93
C VAL A 243 -20.19 1.38 -1.45
N GLN A 244 -19.35 1.92 -0.58
CA GLN A 244 -19.71 2.18 0.83
C GLN A 244 -20.82 3.22 0.97
N ALA A 245 -20.87 4.24 0.11
CA ALA A 245 -21.97 5.21 0.10
C ALA A 245 -23.29 4.56 -0.33
N PHE A 246 -23.28 3.69 -1.35
CA PHE A 246 -24.48 2.97 -1.78
C PHE A 246 -24.93 1.91 -0.76
N VAL A 247 -24.03 1.11 -0.19
CA VAL A 247 -24.36 0.18 0.93
C VAL A 247 -24.94 0.94 2.13
N SER A 248 -24.41 2.14 2.44
CA SER A 248 -25.00 3.00 3.48
C SER A 248 -26.40 3.52 3.09
N PHE A 249 -26.63 3.79 1.79
CA PHE A 249 -27.95 4.21 1.30
C PHE A 249 -29.01 3.10 1.44
N GLU A 250 -28.65 1.83 1.28
CA GLU A 250 -29.57 0.70 1.49
C GLU A 250 -30.20 0.70 2.90
N GLU A 251 -29.43 1.13 3.91
CA GLU A 251 -29.86 1.29 5.30
C GLU A 251 -30.60 2.62 5.54
N LEU A 252 -30.20 3.71 4.87
CA LEU A 252 -30.59 5.09 5.19
C LEU A 252 -31.73 5.68 4.33
N TRP A 253 -32.09 5.07 3.20
CA TRP A 253 -32.97 5.68 2.20
C TRP A 253 -34.33 6.16 2.74
N LYS A 254 -34.92 5.43 3.70
CA LYS A 254 -36.21 5.76 4.33
C LYS A 254 -36.14 7.07 5.12
N GLU A 255 -35.01 7.31 5.77
CA GLU A 255 -34.74 8.52 6.54
C GLU A 255 -34.50 9.71 5.61
N ILE A 256 -33.71 9.50 4.55
CA ILE A 256 -33.44 10.51 3.51
C ILE A 256 -34.74 10.92 2.78
N CYS A 257 -35.65 9.97 2.49
CA CYS A 257 -36.95 10.28 1.92
C CYS A 257 -37.83 11.10 2.87
N LYS A 258 -37.72 10.89 4.18
CA LYS A 258 -38.42 11.72 5.18
C LYS A 258 -37.87 13.15 5.18
N ASP A 259 -36.56 13.31 5.22
CA ASP A 259 -35.89 14.62 5.17
C ASP A 259 -36.28 15.43 3.92
N ILE A 260 -36.27 14.79 2.73
CA ILE A 260 -36.72 15.41 1.47
C ILE A 260 -38.22 15.79 1.52
N LYS A 261 -39.07 14.94 2.13
CA LYS A 261 -40.51 15.22 2.26
C LYS A 261 -40.76 16.45 3.13
N GLU A 262 -40.06 16.53 4.27
CA GLU A 262 -40.29 17.54 5.31
C GLU A 262 -39.49 18.83 5.11
N GLY A 263 -38.47 18.83 4.25
CA GLY A 263 -37.56 19.98 4.09
C GLY A 263 -36.68 20.18 5.31
N ASN A 264 -36.27 19.07 5.93
CA ASN A 264 -35.49 19.03 7.16
C ASN A 264 -34.23 18.18 6.93
N VAL A 265 -33.40 18.05 7.95
CA VAL A 265 -32.26 17.13 7.95
C VAL A 265 -32.19 16.36 9.27
N SER A 266 -31.87 15.08 9.21
CA SER A 266 -31.82 14.15 10.35
C SER A 266 -31.03 14.68 11.55
N SER A 267 -31.42 14.25 12.76
CA SER A 267 -30.68 14.49 14.01
C SER A 267 -29.29 13.85 14.03
N ARG A 268 -28.99 12.93 13.09
CA ARG A 268 -27.62 12.45 12.82
C ARG A 268 -26.67 13.59 12.42
N ILE A 269 -27.19 14.64 11.78
CA ILE A 269 -26.41 15.82 11.38
C ILE A 269 -26.35 16.79 12.57
N THR A 270 -25.32 16.58 13.39
CA THR A 270 -25.04 17.28 14.64
C THR A 270 -24.18 18.52 14.44
N LEU A 271 -23.37 18.58 13.37
CA LEU A 271 -22.47 19.70 13.07
C LEU A 271 -23.27 20.95 12.61
N PRO A 272 -23.34 22.06 13.38
CA PRO A 272 -24.28 23.14 13.10
C PRO A 272 -24.06 23.85 11.75
N LYS A 273 -22.80 24.00 11.31
CA LYS A 273 -22.46 24.59 10.01
C LYS A 273 -22.94 23.73 8.83
N MET A 274 -22.71 22.41 8.89
CA MET A 274 -23.22 21.46 7.90
C MET A 274 -24.74 21.45 7.91
N ARG A 275 -25.36 21.37 9.11
CA ARG A 275 -26.81 21.38 9.28
C ARG A 275 -27.44 22.61 8.62
N LYS A 276 -26.88 23.80 8.85
CA LYS A 276 -27.35 25.04 8.22
C LYS A 276 -27.19 24.99 6.70
N ALA A 277 -26.00 24.69 6.19
CA ALA A 277 -25.72 24.68 4.75
C ALA A 277 -26.59 23.68 3.97
N VAL A 278 -27.05 22.58 4.60
CA VAL A 278 -28.02 21.65 4.01
C VAL A 278 -29.44 22.23 4.05
N LEU A 279 -29.87 22.82 5.17
CA LEU A 279 -31.21 23.44 5.30
C LEU A 279 -31.38 24.71 4.45
N ASP A 280 -30.30 25.43 4.16
CA ASP A 280 -30.29 26.57 3.22
C ASP A 280 -30.56 26.10 1.76
N ILE A 281 -30.45 24.78 1.47
CA ILE A 281 -30.66 24.17 0.14
C ILE A 281 -31.95 23.33 0.10
N VAL A 282 -32.12 22.38 1.02
CA VAL A 282 -33.17 21.35 1.00
C VAL A 282 -34.51 21.94 1.42
N LYS A 283 -35.46 21.99 0.47
CA LYS A 283 -36.82 22.50 0.66
C LYS A 283 -37.84 21.36 0.69
N PRO A 284 -39.00 21.49 1.37
CA PRO A 284 -39.99 20.43 1.46
C PRO A 284 -40.48 20.00 0.07
N ASN A 285 -40.26 18.74 -0.30
CA ASN A 285 -40.68 18.19 -1.59
C ASN A 285 -41.30 16.79 -1.46
N PRO A 286 -42.57 16.70 -1.02
CA PRO A 286 -43.28 15.43 -0.85
C PRO A 286 -43.42 14.62 -2.15
N ILE A 287 -43.45 15.28 -3.31
CA ILE A 287 -43.56 14.63 -4.62
C ILE A 287 -42.26 13.89 -4.95
N LEU A 288 -41.11 14.55 -4.79
CA LEU A 288 -39.79 13.95 -4.98
C LEU A 288 -39.56 12.80 -3.99
N ALA A 289 -39.86 13.00 -2.71
CA ALA A 289 -39.76 11.95 -1.70
C ALA A 289 -40.61 10.72 -2.03
N SER A 290 -41.82 10.90 -2.56
CA SER A 290 -42.71 9.80 -2.96
C SER A 290 -42.18 9.06 -4.20
N LYS A 291 -41.61 9.78 -5.18
CA LYS A 291 -40.93 9.19 -6.35
C LYS A 291 -39.72 8.36 -5.93
N ILE A 292 -38.84 8.91 -5.10
CA ILE A 292 -37.63 8.21 -4.61
C ILE A 292 -38.04 6.98 -3.80
N LYS A 293 -39.04 7.10 -2.91
CA LYS A 293 -39.58 5.97 -2.14
C LYS A 293 -39.98 4.80 -3.06
N ALA A 294 -40.80 5.06 -4.09
CA ALA A 294 -41.26 4.01 -5.00
C ALA A 294 -40.09 3.35 -5.76
N VAL A 295 -39.09 4.14 -6.18
CA VAL A 295 -37.86 3.61 -6.81
C VAL A 295 -37.03 2.76 -5.84
N CYS A 296 -36.93 3.15 -4.57
CA CYS A 296 -36.25 2.35 -3.55
C CYS A 296 -36.99 1.04 -3.23
N GLU A 297 -38.32 1.03 -3.23
CA GLU A 297 -39.11 -0.19 -3.00
C GLU A 297 -38.96 -1.19 -4.16
N ASP A 298 -38.89 -0.73 -5.41
CA ASP A 298 -38.52 -1.54 -6.58
C ASP A 298 -37.04 -2.03 -6.55
N LEU A 299 -36.11 -1.16 -6.13
CA LEU A 299 -34.70 -1.53 -5.96
C LEU A 299 -34.48 -2.59 -4.88
N GLN A 300 -35.24 -2.54 -3.77
CA GLN A 300 -35.19 -3.59 -2.74
C GLN A 300 -35.66 -4.96 -3.26
N GLY A 301 -36.61 -4.99 -4.20
CA GLY A 301 -37.01 -6.21 -4.90
C GLY A 301 -35.97 -6.76 -5.88
N SER A 302 -34.92 -6.00 -6.19
CA SER A 302 -33.90 -6.33 -7.20
C SER A 302 -32.45 -6.30 -6.64
N ASP A 303 -32.26 -6.51 -5.33
CA ASP A 303 -30.99 -6.41 -4.57
C ASP A 303 -30.16 -5.16 -4.95
N TRP A 304 -30.83 -4.04 -5.23
CA TRP A 304 -30.23 -2.77 -5.66
C TRP A 304 -29.48 -2.81 -7.01
N TYR A 305 -29.85 -3.73 -7.91
CA TYR A 305 -29.35 -3.73 -9.29
C TYR A 305 -29.83 -2.49 -10.06
N GLY A 306 -28.91 -1.81 -10.74
CA GLY A 306 -29.21 -0.58 -11.49
C GLY A 306 -29.63 0.61 -10.60
N LEU A 307 -29.22 0.60 -9.33
CA LEU A 307 -29.42 1.70 -8.36
C LEU A 307 -29.13 3.07 -8.98
N VAL A 308 -28.02 3.22 -9.71
CA VAL A 308 -27.59 4.52 -10.26
C VAL A 308 -28.57 5.05 -11.30
N PRO A 309 -28.84 4.39 -12.45
CA PRO A 309 -29.76 4.93 -13.46
C PRO A 309 -31.21 5.05 -12.99
N LYS A 310 -31.68 4.26 -12.01
CA LYS A 310 -33.02 4.43 -11.45
C LYS A 310 -33.13 5.68 -10.55
N LEU A 311 -32.14 5.92 -9.68
CA LEU A 311 -32.13 7.08 -8.78
C LEU A 311 -31.73 8.38 -9.50
N TRP A 312 -30.74 8.33 -10.39
CA TRP A 312 -30.15 9.45 -11.12
C TRP A 312 -30.27 9.24 -12.64
N PRO A 313 -31.44 9.51 -13.24
CA PRO A 313 -31.77 9.09 -14.60
C PRO A 313 -30.98 9.82 -15.69
N ASN A 314 -30.33 10.93 -15.35
CA ASN A 314 -29.47 11.71 -16.26
C ASN A 314 -27.97 11.40 -16.08
N ALA A 315 -27.62 10.46 -15.19
CA ALA A 315 -26.24 10.03 -14.98
C ALA A 315 -25.70 9.25 -16.18
N LYS A 316 -24.59 9.71 -16.75
CA LYS A 316 -23.99 9.19 -18.01
C LYS A 316 -22.90 8.16 -17.77
N TYR A 317 -22.26 8.20 -16.60
CA TYR A 317 -21.20 7.27 -16.18
C TYR A 317 -20.97 7.34 -14.66
N VAL A 318 -20.17 6.41 -14.14
CA VAL A 318 -19.58 6.45 -12.80
C VAL A 318 -18.07 6.58 -12.93
N TYR A 319 -17.46 7.54 -12.24
CA TYR A 319 -16.05 7.92 -12.39
C TYR A 319 -15.26 7.72 -11.08
N SER A 320 -14.14 7.00 -11.11
CA SER A 320 -13.31 6.81 -9.92
C SER A 320 -11.96 6.15 -10.24
N ILE A 321 -11.01 6.14 -9.30
CA ILE A 321 -9.85 5.24 -9.40
C ILE A 321 -10.35 3.80 -9.15
N MET A 322 -10.16 2.95 -10.16
CA MET A 322 -10.70 1.58 -10.22
C MET A 322 -9.64 0.50 -10.46
N THR A 323 -8.37 0.89 -10.64
CA THR A 323 -7.23 0.00 -10.89
C THR A 323 -6.56 -0.51 -9.61
N GLY A 324 -5.72 -1.55 -9.74
CA GLY A 324 -5.01 -2.17 -8.61
C GLY A 324 -5.98 -2.70 -7.54
N SER A 325 -5.68 -2.43 -6.26
CA SER A 325 -6.49 -2.84 -5.10
C SER A 325 -7.96 -2.35 -5.09
N MET A 326 -8.39 -1.53 -6.06
CA MET A 326 -9.79 -1.14 -6.27
C MET A 326 -10.59 -2.09 -7.18
N GLN A 327 -9.92 -2.95 -7.96
CA GLN A 327 -10.56 -3.93 -8.85
C GLN A 327 -11.62 -4.83 -8.17
N PRO A 328 -11.46 -5.35 -6.93
CA PRO A 328 -12.51 -6.15 -6.27
C PRO A 328 -13.86 -5.45 -6.15
N TYR A 329 -13.90 -4.12 -6.08
CA TYR A 329 -15.15 -3.37 -5.97
C TYR A 329 -15.89 -3.23 -7.32
N LEU A 330 -15.27 -3.57 -8.46
CA LEU A 330 -15.87 -3.45 -9.79
C LEU A 330 -17.12 -4.32 -9.96
N LYS A 331 -17.16 -5.52 -9.39
CA LYS A 331 -18.34 -6.40 -9.44
C LYS A 331 -19.56 -5.72 -8.81
N LYS A 332 -19.40 -5.17 -7.60
CA LYS A 332 -20.49 -4.46 -6.89
C LYS A 332 -20.81 -3.10 -7.52
N LEU A 333 -19.80 -2.40 -8.04
CA LEU A 333 -20.01 -1.11 -8.71
C LEU A 333 -20.76 -1.28 -10.05
N ARG A 334 -20.47 -2.32 -10.83
CA ARG A 334 -21.25 -2.71 -12.03
C ARG A 334 -22.69 -3.04 -11.66
N HIS A 335 -22.91 -3.81 -10.59
CA HIS A 335 -24.25 -4.15 -10.10
C HIS A 335 -25.10 -2.91 -9.82
N HIS A 336 -24.56 -1.91 -9.09
CA HIS A 336 -25.27 -0.65 -8.85
C HIS A 336 -25.35 0.26 -10.09
N ALA A 337 -24.36 0.25 -10.99
CA ALA A 337 -24.36 1.05 -12.22
C ALA A 337 -25.31 0.50 -13.30
N GLY A 338 -25.62 -0.79 -13.28
CA GLY A 338 -26.41 -1.46 -14.32
C GLY A 338 -25.66 -1.44 -15.66
N SER A 339 -26.21 -0.73 -16.65
CA SER A 339 -25.61 -0.54 -17.97
C SER A 339 -24.72 0.70 -18.10
N LEU A 340 -24.59 1.54 -17.05
CA LEU A 340 -23.79 2.76 -17.14
C LEU A 340 -22.28 2.47 -17.19
N PRO A 341 -21.51 3.15 -18.07
CA PRO A 341 -20.07 3.04 -18.13
C PRO A 341 -19.36 3.31 -16.79
N LEU A 342 -18.37 2.47 -16.49
CA LEU A 342 -17.41 2.70 -15.41
C LEU A 342 -16.14 3.31 -16.01
N VAL A 343 -15.91 4.60 -15.74
CA VAL A 343 -14.81 5.38 -16.32
C VAL A 343 -13.69 5.52 -15.28
N SER A 344 -12.52 4.96 -15.58
CA SER A 344 -11.36 5.06 -14.70
C SER A 344 -10.80 6.49 -14.66
N ALA A 345 -10.47 6.95 -13.45
CA ALA A 345 -9.86 8.24 -13.18
C ALA A 345 -8.34 8.24 -13.40
N ASP A 346 -7.79 9.46 -13.54
CA ASP A 346 -6.38 9.74 -13.83
C ASP A 346 -5.40 9.17 -12.79
N TYR A 347 -4.18 8.86 -13.21
CA TYR A 347 -3.16 8.23 -12.38
C TYR A 347 -2.25 9.27 -11.71
N GLY A 348 -2.31 9.32 -10.38
CA GLY A 348 -1.51 10.20 -9.54
C GLY A 348 -1.22 9.61 -8.15
N SER A 349 -0.31 10.25 -7.44
CA SER A 349 0.05 9.95 -6.05
C SER A 349 -0.02 11.23 -5.19
N THR A 350 0.55 11.21 -3.98
CA THR A 350 0.69 12.43 -3.16
C THR A 350 1.94 13.23 -3.56
N GLU A 351 2.90 12.54 -4.15
CA GLU A 351 4.20 13.01 -4.59
C GLU A 351 4.12 13.73 -5.95
N SER A 352 3.37 13.21 -6.93
CA SER A 352 3.06 13.90 -8.19
C SER A 352 1.84 13.30 -8.92
N TRP A 353 1.38 13.96 -9.99
CA TRP A 353 0.49 13.36 -11.00
C TRP A 353 1.34 12.71 -12.10
N ILE A 354 1.05 11.45 -12.45
CA ILE A 354 1.84 10.69 -13.42
C ILE A 354 1.22 10.77 -14.81
N GLY A 355 -0.05 10.37 -14.98
CA GLY A 355 -0.63 10.17 -16.30
C GLY A 355 -2.14 10.35 -16.39
N VAL A 356 -2.61 10.79 -17.55
CA VAL A 356 -4.01 11.10 -17.86
C VAL A 356 -4.70 9.93 -18.57
N ASN A 357 -5.98 9.68 -18.27
CA ASN A 357 -6.80 8.75 -19.06
C ASN A 357 -7.33 9.48 -20.31
N LEU A 358 -6.84 9.10 -21.50
CA LEU A 358 -7.27 9.64 -22.79
C LEU A 358 -8.40 8.85 -23.45
N ASP A 359 -8.64 7.61 -23.00
CA ASP A 359 -9.51 6.64 -23.66
C ASP A 359 -10.67 6.26 -22.71
N PRO A 360 -11.57 7.20 -22.37
CA PRO A 360 -12.57 7.05 -21.30
C PRO A 360 -13.68 6.03 -21.61
N SER A 361 -13.70 5.47 -22.82
CA SER A 361 -14.57 4.36 -23.22
C SER A 361 -13.99 2.96 -22.90
N LEU A 362 -12.70 2.86 -22.54
CA LEU A 362 -12.10 1.59 -22.14
C LEU A 362 -12.62 1.12 -20.78
N PRO A 363 -12.86 -0.19 -20.60
CA PRO A 363 -13.26 -0.73 -19.30
C PRO A 363 -12.10 -0.60 -18.29
N PRO A 364 -12.38 -0.53 -16.97
CA PRO A 364 -11.37 -0.31 -15.94
C PRO A 364 -10.22 -1.33 -15.89
N GLU A 365 -10.43 -2.53 -16.41
CA GLU A 365 -9.43 -3.60 -16.54
C GLU A 365 -8.38 -3.31 -17.63
N ASN A 366 -8.73 -2.50 -18.64
CA ASN A 366 -7.92 -2.20 -19.83
C ASN A 366 -7.51 -0.72 -19.92
N VAL A 367 -7.74 0.08 -18.88
CA VAL A 367 -7.37 1.51 -18.89
C VAL A 367 -5.85 1.68 -18.92
N THR A 368 -5.39 2.69 -19.67
CA THR A 368 -3.98 3.06 -19.74
C THR A 368 -3.81 4.57 -19.54
N PHE A 369 -2.69 4.98 -18.96
CA PHE A 369 -2.44 6.36 -18.54
C PHE A 369 -1.29 6.96 -19.32
N SER A 370 -1.55 7.99 -20.12
CA SER A 370 -0.52 8.67 -20.91
C SER A 370 0.27 9.60 -20.01
N VAL A 371 1.59 9.41 -19.89
CA VAL A 371 2.42 10.18 -18.94
C VAL A 371 2.44 11.67 -19.29
N MET A 372 2.32 12.53 -18.27
CA MET A 372 2.28 13.98 -18.36
C MET A 372 3.70 14.59 -18.35
N PRO A 373 4.33 14.91 -19.50
CA PRO A 373 5.80 15.09 -19.57
C PRO A 373 6.33 16.40 -18.96
N THR A 374 5.48 17.18 -18.28
CA THR A 374 5.77 18.53 -17.77
C THR A 374 5.42 18.73 -16.29
N PHE A 375 4.99 17.68 -15.58
CA PHE A 375 4.63 17.77 -14.15
C PHE A 375 5.79 17.37 -13.23
N SER A 376 6.63 16.46 -13.68
CA SER A 376 7.83 15.97 -13.01
C SER A 376 8.75 15.39 -14.07
N TYR A 377 10.04 15.26 -13.77
CA TYR A 377 10.93 14.42 -14.55
C TYR A 377 10.76 12.97 -14.07
N PHE A 378 10.67 12.03 -15.01
CA PHE A 378 10.38 10.62 -14.77
C PHE A 378 11.48 9.72 -15.34
N GLU A 379 12.01 8.87 -14.46
CA GLU A 379 12.91 7.77 -14.79
C GLU A 379 12.19 6.45 -14.49
N PHE A 380 12.63 5.37 -15.14
CA PHE A 380 11.97 4.07 -15.08
C PHE A 380 13.05 2.99 -14.84
N ILE A 381 13.07 2.39 -13.65
CA ILE A 381 13.96 1.26 -13.33
C ILE A 381 13.41 0.02 -14.04
N PRO A 382 14.11 -0.61 -15.00
CA PRO A 382 13.65 -1.84 -15.64
C PRO A 382 13.57 -2.97 -14.61
N LEU A 383 12.48 -3.73 -14.63
CA LEU A 383 12.25 -4.85 -13.70
C LEU A 383 12.18 -6.18 -14.47
N TYR A 384 13.08 -7.11 -14.16
CA TYR A 384 13.04 -8.46 -14.71
C TYR A 384 12.69 -9.48 -13.62
N ARG A 385 11.76 -10.38 -13.92
CA ARG A 385 11.39 -11.48 -13.03
C ARG A 385 12.47 -12.58 -13.10
N GLN A 386 12.88 -13.11 -11.95
CA GLN A 386 13.98 -14.09 -11.88
C GLN A 386 13.61 -15.44 -12.51
N ASN A 387 14.40 -15.91 -13.48
CA ASN A 387 14.31 -17.28 -13.99
C ASN A 387 15.16 -18.24 -13.13
N GLN A 388 14.53 -18.80 -12.09
CA GLN A 388 14.83 -20.00 -11.27
C GLN A 388 16.26 -20.31 -10.74
N ASP A 389 17.35 -20.04 -11.45
CA ASP A 389 18.67 -20.64 -11.19
C ASP A 389 19.58 -19.86 -10.21
N SER A 390 19.02 -19.19 -9.19
CA SER A 390 19.84 -18.46 -8.19
C SER A 390 19.22 -18.45 -6.79
N SER A 391 19.78 -19.26 -5.91
CA SER A 391 19.33 -19.46 -4.52
C SER A 391 19.80 -18.35 -3.55
N SER A 392 19.33 -17.12 -3.78
CA SER A 392 19.51 -15.99 -2.85
C SER A 392 18.15 -15.44 -2.41
N GLY A 393 17.82 -15.60 -1.13
CA GLY A 393 16.50 -15.25 -0.54
C GLY A 393 16.24 -13.74 -0.36
N SER A 394 16.48 -12.94 -1.40
CA SER A 394 16.06 -11.54 -1.48
C SER A 394 14.72 -11.42 -2.23
N VAL A 395 13.85 -10.52 -1.76
CA VAL A 395 12.41 -10.50 -2.07
C VAL A 395 12.09 -9.99 -3.48
N ASP A 396 13.06 -9.39 -4.15
CA ASP A 396 12.85 -8.40 -5.21
C ASP A 396 12.91 -8.92 -6.66
N PHE A 397 12.61 -8.01 -7.60
CA PHE A 397 12.92 -8.15 -9.03
C PHE A 397 14.43 -8.01 -9.26
N ILE A 398 14.94 -8.48 -10.40
CA ILE A 398 16.24 -8.00 -10.91
C ILE A 398 16.01 -6.58 -11.42
N GLU A 399 16.74 -5.63 -10.86
CA GLU A 399 16.79 -4.24 -11.33
C GLU A 399 17.97 -4.02 -12.29
N ASP A 400 17.82 -3.02 -13.14
CA ASP A 400 18.80 -2.52 -14.10
C ASP A 400 18.82 -0.98 -14.00
N GLU A 401 19.75 -0.30 -14.66
CA GLU A 401 19.92 1.14 -14.48
C GLU A 401 18.66 1.93 -14.95
N PRO A 402 18.27 3.01 -14.25
CA PRO A 402 17.08 3.79 -14.61
C PRO A 402 17.19 4.39 -16.02
N VAL A 403 16.18 4.15 -16.85
CA VAL A 403 16.09 4.74 -18.19
C VAL A 403 15.15 5.97 -18.18
N PRO A 404 15.43 7.02 -18.97
CA PRO A 404 14.53 8.15 -19.09
C PRO A 404 13.24 7.75 -19.85
N LEU A 405 12.17 8.52 -19.67
CA LEU A 405 10.86 8.33 -20.30
C LEU A 405 10.89 8.01 -21.81
N SER A 406 11.88 8.51 -22.54
CA SER A 406 12.05 8.33 -23.99
C SER A 406 12.67 6.98 -24.41
N GLN A 407 13.15 6.16 -23.47
CA GLN A 407 13.83 4.89 -23.73
C GLN A 407 13.07 3.65 -23.23
N VAL A 408 11.84 3.84 -22.72
CA VAL A 408 11.01 2.74 -22.22
C VAL A 408 10.50 1.85 -23.36
N LYS A 409 10.31 0.56 -23.09
CA LYS A 409 9.99 -0.48 -24.08
C LYS A 409 8.58 -1.03 -23.86
N VAL A 410 7.81 -1.21 -24.93
CA VAL A 410 6.46 -1.81 -24.85
C VAL A 410 6.53 -3.24 -24.31
N GLY A 411 5.65 -3.60 -23.39
CA GLY A 411 5.59 -4.91 -22.73
C GLY A 411 6.63 -5.14 -21.62
N GLN A 412 7.46 -4.14 -21.30
CA GLN A 412 8.42 -4.21 -20.19
C GLN A 412 7.80 -3.62 -18.91
N GLU A 413 8.05 -4.29 -17.77
CA GLU A 413 7.70 -3.81 -16.43
C GLU A 413 8.79 -2.87 -15.88
N TYR A 414 8.38 -1.80 -15.19
CA TYR A 414 9.26 -0.78 -14.63
C TYR A 414 8.79 -0.32 -13.24
N GLU A 415 9.71 0.08 -12.36
CA GLU A 415 9.40 0.90 -11.19
C GLU A 415 9.56 2.39 -11.52
N ILE A 416 8.55 3.21 -11.19
CA ILE A 416 8.60 4.65 -11.43
C ILE A 416 9.52 5.34 -10.41
N VAL A 417 10.42 6.16 -10.94
CA VAL A 417 11.26 7.13 -10.23
C VAL A 417 10.87 8.53 -10.68
N LEU A 418 10.81 9.49 -9.75
CA LEU A 418 10.38 10.85 -10.05
C LEU A 418 11.23 11.94 -9.39
N THR A 419 11.33 13.07 -10.08
CA THR A 419 11.93 14.32 -9.61
C THR A 419 10.93 15.46 -9.76
N THR A 420 10.66 16.18 -8.67
CA THR A 420 9.58 17.17 -8.58
C THR A 420 10.10 18.59 -8.35
N PHE A 421 9.33 19.58 -8.81
CA PHE A 421 9.51 20.98 -8.43
C PHE A 421 9.46 21.21 -6.90
N THR A 422 8.79 20.32 -6.16
CA THR A 422 8.61 20.39 -4.69
C THR A 422 9.78 19.81 -3.88
N GLY A 423 10.85 19.34 -4.54
CA GLY A 423 12.08 18.92 -3.86
C GLY A 423 12.17 17.43 -3.52
N LEU A 424 11.47 16.58 -4.26
CA LEU A 424 11.80 15.16 -4.34
C LEU A 424 12.75 14.97 -5.53
N TYR A 425 13.83 14.21 -5.36
CA TYR A 425 14.88 14.03 -6.36
C TYR A 425 15.19 12.55 -6.52
N ARG A 426 15.07 12.00 -7.74
CA ARG A 426 15.19 10.57 -8.07
C ARG A 426 14.50 9.66 -7.04
N TYR A 427 13.31 10.06 -6.63
CA TYR A 427 12.53 9.41 -5.59
C TYR A 427 11.83 8.18 -6.16
N ARG A 428 12.14 7.01 -5.61
CA ARG A 428 11.49 5.74 -5.91
C ARG A 428 10.05 5.76 -5.39
N LEU A 429 9.08 5.82 -6.32
CA LEU A 429 7.66 5.87 -5.98
C LEU A 429 7.15 4.52 -5.43
N GLY A 430 7.76 3.42 -5.87
CA GLY A 430 7.37 2.06 -5.50
C GLY A 430 6.16 1.51 -6.27
N ASP A 431 5.81 2.14 -7.39
CA ASP A 431 4.73 1.74 -8.30
C ASP A 431 5.34 0.95 -9.45
N VAL A 432 4.84 -0.26 -9.67
CA VAL A 432 5.19 -1.10 -10.82
C VAL A 432 4.19 -0.85 -11.94
N VAL A 433 4.69 -0.52 -13.12
CA VAL A 433 3.91 -0.24 -14.32
C VAL A 433 4.45 -1.01 -15.53
N GLU A 434 3.56 -1.34 -16.45
CA GLU A 434 3.89 -1.92 -17.75
C GLU A 434 3.66 -0.86 -18.83
N VAL A 435 4.56 -0.75 -19.81
CA VAL A 435 4.33 0.13 -20.96
C VAL A 435 3.45 -0.59 -21.98
N SER A 436 2.18 -0.21 -22.02
CA SER A 436 1.18 -0.76 -22.95
C SER A 436 1.33 -0.26 -24.40
N GLY A 437 2.05 0.84 -24.60
CA GLY A 437 2.19 1.52 -25.89
C GLY A 437 2.56 2.99 -25.70
N PHE A 438 2.24 3.83 -26.69
CA PHE A 438 2.50 5.28 -26.66
C PHE A 438 1.29 6.08 -27.12
N HIS A 439 1.22 7.34 -26.68
CA HIS A 439 0.40 8.40 -27.27
C HIS A 439 1.34 9.48 -27.78
N ASN A 440 1.39 9.67 -29.10
CA ASN A 440 2.45 10.42 -29.77
C ASN A 440 3.83 9.89 -29.32
N GLY A 441 4.64 10.71 -28.62
CA GLY A 441 5.93 10.30 -28.04
C GLY A 441 5.92 10.03 -26.53
N THR A 442 4.78 10.10 -25.82
CA THR A 442 4.70 9.80 -24.37
C THR A 442 4.17 8.37 -24.13
N PRO A 443 4.74 7.59 -23.20
CA PRO A 443 4.28 6.22 -22.97
C PRO A 443 2.88 6.17 -22.34
N LYS A 444 2.11 5.13 -22.69
CA LYS A 444 0.86 4.72 -22.05
C LYS A 444 1.17 3.64 -21.01
N LEU A 445 0.99 3.97 -19.73
CA LEU A 445 1.25 3.06 -18.61
C LEU A 445 0.01 2.27 -18.21
N ASN A 446 0.18 0.97 -18.03
CA ASN A 446 -0.73 0.08 -17.32
C ASN A 446 -0.25 -0.07 -15.86
N PHE A 447 -1.14 0.05 -14.87
CA PHE A 447 -0.77 -0.05 -13.46
C PHE A 447 -0.81 -1.50 -12.98
N ILE A 448 0.33 -2.03 -12.53
CA ILE A 448 0.44 -3.43 -12.10
C ILE A 448 0.24 -3.55 -10.59
N CYS A 449 1.14 -2.99 -9.76
CA CYS A 449 1.06 -3.12 -8.30
C CYS A 449 1.87 -2.04 -7.55
N ARG A 450 1.77 -2.05 -6.21
CA ARG A 450 2.75 -1.40 -5.33
C ARG A 450 3.77 -2.44 -4.87
N ARG A 451 5.06 -2.22 -5.10
CA ARG A 451 6.13 -3.22 -4.94
C ARG A 451 6.22 -3.85 -3.54
N LYS A 452 5.87 -3.10 -2.49
CA LYS A 452 5.89 -3.59 -1.09
C LYS A 452 4.62 -4.35 -0.65
N LEU A 453 3.71 -4.69 -1.57
CA LEU A 453 2.46 -5.43 -1.32
C LEU A 453 2.42 -6.77 -2.09
N ILE A 454 3.50 -7.56 -1.95
CA ILE A 454 3.65 -8.90 -2.52
C ILE A 454 3.60 -9.91 -1.36
N LEU A 455 2.81 -10.98 -1.52
CA LEU A 455 2.84 -12.16 -0.65
C LEU A 455 4.01 -13.06 -1.05
N ALA A 456 4.79 -13.47 -0.06
CA ALA A 456 5.85 -14.46 -0.18
C ALA A 456 6.00 -15.25 1.13
N VAL A 457 6.20 -16.57 1.05
CA VAL A 457 6.56 -17.44 2.19
C VAL A 457 7.93 -18.10 1.97
N ASN A 458 8.27 -18.41 0.72
CA ASN A 458 9.46 -19.13 0.28
C ASN A 458 10.06 -18.45 -0.97
N ILE A 459 9.89 -19.04 -2.17
CA ILE A 459 10.32 -18.49 -3.47
C ILE A 459 9.16 -17.90 -4.28
N ASP A 460 7.95 -18.02 -3.76
CA ASP A 460 6.70 -17.49 -4.30
C ASP A 460 6.64 -15.97 -4.23
N LYS A 461 6.10 -15.34 -5.28
CA LYS A 461 6.01 -13.86 -5.40
C LYS A 461 4.64 -13.46 -5.96
N ASN A 462 3.58 -13.57 -5.14
CA ASN A 462 2.19 -13.28 -5.54
C ASN A 462 1.79 -11.83 -5.26
N THR A 463 1.34 -11.10 -6.28
CA THR A 463 0.93 -9.70 -6.16
C THR A 463 -0.52 -9.54 -5.66
N GLU A 464 -0.95 -8.30 -5.37
CA GLU A 464 -2.37 -7.99 -5.11
C GLU A 464 -3.30 -8.50 -6.24
N LYS A 465 -2.83 -8.56 -7.50
CA LYS A 465 -3.58 -9.01 -8.67
C LYS A 465 -3.70 -10.54 -8.74
N ASP A 466 -2.65 -11.27 -8.41
CA ASP A 466 -2.67 -12.74 -8.39
C ASP A 466 -3.61 -13.24 -7.27
N LEU A 467 -3.52 -12.60 -6.10
CA LEU A 467 -4.44 -12.82 -4.99
C LEU A 467 -5.90 -12.47 -5.35
N GLN A 468 -6.13 -11.38 -6.08
CA GLN A 468 -7.47 -11.00 -6.55
C GLN A 468 -8.09 -12.10 -7.43
N LEU A 469 -7.35 -12.59 -8.43
CA LEU A 469 -7.81 -13.64 -9.35
C LEU A 469 -8.08 -14.98 -8.64
N VAL A 470 -7.24 -15.32 -7.64
CA VAL A 470 -7.43 -16.48 -6.78
C VAL A 470 -8.72 -16.36 -5.96
N VAL A 471 -8.92 -15.22 -5.29
CA VAL A 471 -10.10 -14.97 -4.46
C VAL A 471 -11.38 -14.91 -5.29
N GLU A 472 -11.33 -14.35 -6.51
CA GLU A 472 -12.45 -14.33 -7.45
C GLU A 472 -12.95 -15.74 -7.74
N ARG A 473 -12.08 -16.64 -8.24
CA ARG A 473 -12.44 -18.04 -8.54
C ARG A 473 -12.98 -18.77 -7.32
N GLY A 474 -12.32 -18.65 -6.16
CA GLY A 474 -12.81 -19.24 -4.91
C GLY A 474 -14.21 -18.72 -4.53
N SER A 475 -14.49 -17.44 -4.78
CA SER A 475 -15.76 -16.80 -4.43
C SER A 475 -16.92 -17.16 -5.38
N GLU A 476 -16.66 -17.68 -6.58
CA GLU A 476 -17.72 -18.07 -7.52
C GLU A 476 -18.63 -19.16 -6.92
N LEU A 477 -18.07 -20.09 -6.15
CA LEU A 477 -18.80 -21.16 -5.46
C LEU A 477 -19.81 -20.65 -4.42
N LEU A 478 -19.64 -19.43 -3.91
CA LEU A 478 -20.59 -18.79 -2.98
C LEU A 478 -21.91 -18.42 -3.68
N SER A 479 -21.87 -18.08 -4.97
CA SER A 479 -23.04 -17.60 -5.72
C SER A 479 -24.16 -18.65 -5.81
N ASN A 480 -23.78 -19.92 -5.99
CA ASN A 480 -24.69 -21.07 -5.97
C ASN A 480 -25.44 -21.24 -4.64
N HIS A 481 -24.91 -20.66 -3.55
CA HIS A 481 -25.42 -20.77 -2.19
C HIS A 481 -26.08 -19.47 -1.69
N ARG A 482 -26.39 -18.54 -2.60
CA ARG A 482 -26.95 -17.20 -2.28
C ARG A 482 -26.05 -16.36 -1.35
N ALA A 483 -24.75 -16.61 -1.36
CA ALA A 483 -23.76 -15.87 -0.58
C ALA A 483 -22.89 -14.97 -1.47
N GLU A 484 -22.45 -13.85 -0.90
CA GLU A 484 -21.65 -12.82 -1.58
C GLU A 484 -20.42 -12.48 -0.72
N LEU A 485 -19.23 -12.44 -1.33
CA LEU A 485 -18.02 -11.92 -0.70
C LEU A 485 -18.12 -10.39 -0.60
N VAL A 486 -18.02 -9.85 0.62
CA VAL A 486 -18.18 -8.41 0.92
C VAL A 486 -16.86 -7.67 0.76
N ASP A 487 -15.81 -8.16 1.42
CA ASP A 487 -14.42 -7.72 1.22
C ASP A 487 -13.47 -8.82 1.74
N PHE A 488 -12.17 -8.70 1.44
CA PHE A 488 -11.14 -9.63 1.87
C PHE A 488 -9.79 -8.96 2.15
N THR A 489 -8.93 -9.67 2.87
CA THR A 489 -7.49 -9.36 3.02
C THR A 489 -6.71 -10.65 3.28
N SER A 490 -5.38 -10.59 3.33
CA SER A 490 -4.52 -11.76 3.45
C SER A 490 -3.19 -11.46 4.16
N SER A 491 -2.52 -12.51 4.60
CA SER A 491 -1.18 -12.44 5.18
C SER A 491 -0.39 -13.73 4.96
N ALA A 492 0.93 -13.60 4.86
CA ALA A 492 1.86 -14.73 4.94
C ALA A 492 2.17 -15.06 6.41
N GLU A 493 1.78 -16.25 6.88
CA GLU A 493 2.19 -16.79 8.18
C GLU A 493 3.50 -17.57 7.99
N VAL A 494 4.60 -16.98 8.45
CA VAL A 494 5.98 -17.50 8.30
C VAL A 494 6.59 -17.99 9.62
N VAL A 495 5.91 -17.80 10.75
CA VAL A 495 6.35 -18.25 12.08
C VAL A 495 6.02 -19.73 12.28
N ARG A 496 4.89 -20.19 11.71
CA ARG A 496 4.59 -21.63 11.58
C ARG A 496 5.44 -22.23 10.46
N GLN A 497 5.73 -23.53 10.58
CA GLN A 497 6.57 -24.26 9.62
C GLN A 497 5.90 -25.60 9.22
N PRO A 498 5.71 -25.87 7.91
CA PRO A 498 5.92 -24.94 6.79
C PRO A 498 4.97 -23.74 6.90
N GLY A 499 5.45 -22.56 6.50
CA GLY A 499 4.63 -21.33 6.49
C GLY A 499 3.53 -21.40 5.43
N HIS A 500 2.49 -20.59 5.55
CA HIS A 500 1.32 -20.66 4.66
C HIS A 500 0.63 -19.31 4.46
N TYR A 501 -0.25 -19.24 3.45
CA TYR A 501 -1.08 -18.06 3.23
C TYR A 501 -2.36 -18.17 4.05
N VAL A 502 -2.73 -17.08 4.73
CA VAL A 502 -4.03 -16.91 5.38
C VAL A 502 -4.84 -15.89 4.60
N ILE A 503 -6.06 -16.23 4.19
CA ILE A 503 -7.00 -15.33 3.54
C ILE A 503 -8.20 -15.12 4.47
N TYR A 504 -8.55 -13.86 4.72
CA TYR A 504 -9.68 -13.46 5.55
C TYR A 504 -10.82 -12.93 4.68
N TRP A 505 -12.02 -13.51 4.80
CA TRP A 505 -13.23 -13.16 4.05
C TRP A 505 -14.35 -12.69 4.97
N GLU A 506 -14.97 -11.54 4.66
CA GLU A 506 -16.29 -11.17 5.19
C GLU A 506 -17.36 -11.53 4.17
N ILE A 507 -18.42 -12.25 4.57
CA ILE A 507 -19.47 -12.73 3.66
C ILE A 507 -20.87 -12.24 4.06
N LYS A 508 -21.72 -11.98 3.05
CA LYS A 508 -23.17 -11.76 3.15
C LYS A 508 -23.85 -13.09 2.83
N GLY A 509 -24.72 -13.57 3.72
CA GLY A 509 -25.38 -14.88 3.62
C GLY A 509 -24.73 -15.95 4.50
N GLU A 510 -25.39 -17.10 4.64
CA GLU A 510 -24.91 -18.25 5.41
C GLU A 510 -24.40 -19.35 4.49
N VAL A 511 -23.28 -19.98 4.84
CA VAL A 511 -22.60 -20.98 4.01
C VAL A 511 -22.09 -22.14 4.87
N GLU A 512 -22.29 -23.35 4.37
CA GLU A 512 -21.82 -24.60 4.97
C GLU A 512 -20.30 -24.72 4.96
N GLU A 513 -19.74 -25.37 5.99
CA GLU A 513 -18.27 -25.50 6.12
C GLU A 513 -17.65 -26.34 5.00
N SER A 514 -18.42 -27.29 4.43
CA SER A 514 -18.02 -28.04 3.23
C SER A 514 -17.77 -27.14 2.03
N VAL A 515 -18.71 -26.25 1.70
CA VAL A 515 -18.59 -25.29 0.59
C VAL A 515 -17.42 -24.32 0.82
N LEU A 516 -17.25 -23.84 2.04
CA LEU A 516 -16.12 -22.98 2.40
C LEU A 516 -14.76 -23.70 2.29
N PHE A 517 -14.72 -25.01 2.60
CA PHE A 517 -13.54 -25.84 2.36
C PHE A 517 -13.28 -26.04 0.85
N GLU A 518 -14.32 -26.14 0.01
CA GLU A 518 -14.15 -26.18 -1.45
C GLU A 518 -13.67 -24.83 -2.01
N CYS A 519 -14.16 -23.69 -1.49
CA CYS A 519 -13.64 -22.35 -1.81
C CYS A 519 -12.15 -22.25 -1.47
N CYS A 520 -11.75 -22.74 -0.29
CA CYS A 520 -10.36 -22.79 0.17
C CYS A 520 -9.48 -23.66 -0.75
N ARG A 521 -9.96 -24.84 -1.14
CA ARG A 521 -9.30 -25.76 -2.07
C ARG A 521 -9.12 -25.13 -3.46
N GLU A 522 -10.15 -24.45 -3.97
CA GLU A 522 -10.10 -23.80 -5.27
C GLU A 522 -9.12 -22.62 -5.28
N MET A 523 -9.00 -21.88 -4.17
CA MET A 523 -7.98 -20.86 -4.00
C MET A 523 -6.56 -21.44 -3.97
N ASP A 524 -6.31 -22.47 -3.14
CA ASP A 524 -5.01 -23.16 -3.04
C ASP A 524 -4.56 -23.75 -4.39
N ALA A 525 -5.51 -24.19 -5.23
CA ALA A 525 -5.26 -24.71 -6.57
C ALA A 525 -5.14 -23.63 -7.68
N SER A 526 -5.65 -22.42 -7.44
CA SER A 526 -5.77 -21.38 -8.48
C SER A 526 -4.53 -20.51 -8.68
N PHE A 527 -3.57 -20.54 -7.75
CA PHE A 527 -2.31 -19.81 -7.89
C PHE A 527 -1.53 -20.26 -9.13
N VAL A 528 -1.21 -19.31 -10.00
CA VAL A 528 -0.46 -19.54 -11.25
C VAL A 528 1.05 -19.35 -11.10
N ASP A 529 1.51 -18.72 -10.01
CA ASP A 529 2.94 -18.56 -9.74
C ASP A 529 3.63 -19.92 -9.56
N HIS A 530 4.68 -20.14 -10.35
CA HIS A 530 5.46 -21.37 -10.32
C HIS A 530 6.18 -21.56 -8.97
N GLY A 531 6.58 -20.47 -8.31
CA GLY A 531 7.19 -20.51 -6.98
C GLY A 531 6.23 -21.11 -5.95
N TYR A 532 4.98 -20.64 -5.93
CA TYR A 532 3.91 -21.15 -5.09
C TYR A 532 3.55 -22.60 -5.45
N VAL A 533 3.28 -22.88 -6.73
CA VAL A 533 2.85 -24.22 -7.19
C VAL A 533 3.90 -25.30 -6.86
N VAL A 534 5.19 -25.03 -7.06
CA VAL A 534 6.26 -25.97 -6.67
C VAL A 534 6.35 -26.08 -5.15
N SER A 535 6.38 -24.97 -4.42
CA SER A 535 6.54 -24.97 -2.96
C SER A 535 5.38 -25.64 -2.22
N ARG A 536 4.16 -25.54 -2.76
CA ARG A 536 2.97 -26.26 -2.26
C ARG A 536 3.05 -27.76 -2.53
N ARG A 537 3.63 -28.19 -3.66
CA ARG A 537 3.87 -29.61 -4.00
C ARG A 537 4.98 -30.24 -3.17
N THR A 538 6.06 -29.51 -2.89
CA THR A 538 7.17 -29.97 -2.03
C THR A 538 6.86 -29.87 -0.54
N ASN A 539 5.77 -29.18 -0.16
CA ASN A 539 5.38 -28.85 1.22
C ASN A 539 6.34 -27.88 1.93
N SER A 540 7.12 -27.06 1.21
CA SER A 540 7.80 -25.91 1.81
C SER A 540 6.84 -24.72 2.06
N ILE A 541 5.70 -24.67 1.36
CA ILE A 541 4.53 -23.89 1.77
C ILE A 541 3.41 -24.85 2.20
N GLY A 542 2.86 -24.62 3.38
CA GLY A 542 1.71 -25.33 3.94
C GLY A 542 0.41 -25.06 3.18
N PRO A 543 -0.69 -25.75 3.54
CA PRO A 543 -1.99 -25.51 2.91
C PRO A 543 -2.48 -24.08 3.17
N LEU A 544 -3.15 -23.48 2.19
CA LEU A 544 -3.88 -22.22 2.39
C LEU A 544 -4.88 -22.34 3.56
N GLU A 545 -4.98 -21.30 4.38
CA GLU A 545 -5.95 -21.18 5.47
C GLU A 545 -6.98 -20.10 5.12
N LEU A 546 -8.26 -20.48 5.13
CA LEU A 546 -9.38 -19.54 4.99
C LEU A 546 -9.95 -19.20 6.37
N CYS A 547 -10.09 -17.92 6.64
CA CYS A 547 -10.69 -17.37 7.86
C CYS A 547 -11.95 -16.59 7.46
N ILE A 548 -13.13 -17.02 7.94
CA ILE A 548 -14.35 -16.23 7.79
C ILE A 548 -14.48 -15.32 9.01
N VAL A 549 -14.58 -14.01 8.77
CA VAL A 549 -14.75 -13.00 9.82
C VAL A 549 -16.20 -12.56 9.95
N GLU A 550 -16.58 -12.06 11.12
CA GLU A 550 -17.94 -11.55 11.39
C GLU A 550 -18.31 -10.37 10.46
N ARG A 551 -19.61 -10.21 10.20
CA ARG A 551 -20.12 -9.10 9.37
C ARG A 551 -19.82 -7.75 10.05
N GLY A 552 -19.27 -6.82 9.27
CA GLY A 552 -18.79 -5.52 9.74
C GLY A 552 -17.32 -5.51 10.18
N THR A 553 -16.54 -6.59 10.00
CA THR A 553 -15.10 -6.59 10.32
C THR A 553 -14.33 -5.56 9.49
N PHE A 554 -14.58 -5.46 8.18
CA PHE A 554 -13.91 -4.44 7.35
C PHE A 554 -14.40 -3.02 7.67
N LYS A 555 -15.61 -2.88 8.24
CA LYS A 555 -16.12 -1.61 8.80
C LYS A 555 -15.41 -1.25 10.12
N LYS A 556 -15.12 -2.21 11.00
CA LYS A 556 -14.27 -2.02 12.20
C LYS A 556 -12.83 -1.62 11.82
N ILE A 557 -12.29 -2.22 10.76
CA ILE A 557 -10.96 -1.86 10.21
C ILE A 557 -10.96 -0.42 9.68
N LEU A 558 -11.97 -0.04 8.88
CA LEU A 558 -12.14 1.35 8.42
C LEU A 558 -12.21 2.35 9.60
N ASP A 559 -13.08 2.09 10.58
CA ASP A 559 -13.24 2.96 11.75
C ASP A 559 -11.94 3.03 12.60
N HIS A 560 -11.12 1.97 12.64
CA HIS A 560 -9.80 2.01 13.29
C HIS A 560 -8.81 2.92 12.54
N PHE A 561 -8.70 2.79 11.22
CA PHE A 561 -7.84 3.67 10.41
C PHE A 561 -8.25 5.15 10.52
N ILE A 562 -9.56 5.43 10.49
CA ILE A 562 -10.08 6.79 10.64
C ILE A 562 -9.88 7.31 12.07
N GLY A 563 -10.04 6.47 13.10
CA GLY A 563 -9.72 6.78 14.49
C GLY A 563 -8.25 7.15 14.70
N ASN A 564 -7.34 6.51 13.96
CA ASN A 564 -5.91 6.81 13.93
C ASN A 564 -5.56 8.04 13.05
N GLY A 565 -6.54 8.76 12.50
CA GLY A 565 -6.34 9.99 11.73
C GLY A 565 -6.19 9.83 10.22
N ALA A 566 -6.47 8.65 9.64
CA ALA A 566 -6.57 8.51 8.19
C ALA A 566 -7.85 9.16 7.64
N ALA A 567 -7.80 9.63 6.39
CA ALA A 567 -8.99 10.15 5.70
C ALA A 567 -9.72 9.04 4.94
N LEU A 568 -11.06 9.03 4.96
CA LEU A 568 -11.84 8.10 4.12
C LEU A 568 -11.47 8.21 2.63
N SER A 569 -11.22 9.42 2.13
CA SER A 569 -10.78 9.70 0.75
C SER A 569 -9.38 9.18 0.41
N GLN A 570 -8.65 8.59 1.38
CA GLN A 570 -7.39 7.89 1.19
C GLN A 570 -7.44 6.41 1.60
N PHE A 571 -8.53 5.94 2.21
CA PHE A 571 -8.62 4.58 2.72
C PHE A 571 -8.72 3.55 1.57
N LYS A 572 -8.00 2.44 1.74
CA LYS A 572 -8.11 1.22 0.93
C LYS A 572 -7.99 0.04 1.88
N THR A 573 -8.82 -0.99 1.71
CA THR A 573 -8.56 -2.29 2.36
C THR A 573 -7.24 -2.84 1.79
N PRO A 574 -6.19 -3.07 2.60
CA PRO A 574 -4.93 -3.62 2.11
C PRO A 574 -5.15 -5.09 1.71
N ARG A 575 -4.74 -5.50 0.50
CA ARG A 575 -4.99 -6.87 0.03
C ARG A 575 -4.03 -7.87 0.68
N CYS A 576 -2.77 -7.45 0.88
CA CYS A 576 -1.77 -8.12 1.70
C CYS A 576 -1.45 -7.26 2.93
N THR A 577 -1.34 -7.87 4.12
CA THR A 577 -0.93 -7.19 5.36
C THR A 577 0.03 -8.00 6.20
N SER A 578 0.99 -7.31 6.82
CA SER A 578 1.82 -7.79 7.93
C SER A 578 1.62 -6.94 9.20
N ASP A 579 0.61 -6.06 9.23
CA ASP A 579 0.34 -5.18 10.35
C ASP A 579 -0.29 -5.95 11.52
N ARG A 580 0.38 -5.92 12.67
CA ARG A 580 0.00 -6.70 13.86
C ARG A 580 -1.31 -6.25 14.50
N MET A 581 -1.71 -4.98 14.33
CA MET A 581 -2.98 -4.48 14.86
C MET A 581 -4.13 -4.91 13.94
N LEU A 582 -3.94 -4.85 12.63
CA LEU A 582 -4.91 -5.35 11.65
C LEU A 582 -5.11 -6.87 11.77
N LEU A 583 -4.01 -7.65 11.85
CA LEU A 583 -4.08 -9.09 12.09
C LEU A 583 -4.80 -9.42 13.39
N ARG A 584 -4.52 -8.69 14.47
CA ARG A 584 -5.23 -8.86 15.75
C ARG A 584 -6.73 -8.56 15.65
N ILE A 585 -7.15 -7.57 14.86
CA ILE A 585 -8.58 -7.31 14.60
C ILE A 585 -9.18 -8.50 13.85
N LEU A 586 -8.55 -8.94 12.76
CA LEU A 586 -9.02 -10.06 11.93
C LEU A 586 -9.13 -11.38 12.71
N ASP A 587 -8.12 -11.74 13.50
CA ASP A 587 -8.13 -12.96 14.32
C ASP A 587 -9.20 -12.92 15.41
N LEU A 588 -9.39 -11.78 16.10
CA LEU A 588 -10.45 -11.60 17.09
C LEU A 588 -11.86 -11.62 16.47
N CYS A 589 -11.98 -11.20 15.21
CA CYS A 589 -13.23 -11.20 14.45
C CYS A 589 -13.48 -12.51 13.68
N THR A 590 -12.56 -13.49 13.71
CA THR A 590 -12.68 -14.75 12.95
C THR A 590 -13.69 -15.70 13.61
N VAL A 591 -14.80 -15.97 12.91
CA VAL A 591 -15.92 -16.81 13.40
C VAL A 591 -15.89 -18.25 12.87
N LYS A 592 -15.29 -18.50 11.69
CA LYS A 592 -15.04 -19.86 11.18
C LYS A 592 -13.63 -19.94 10.59
N ARG A 593 -12.97 -21.08 10.76
CA ARG A 593 -11.78 -21.49 10.00
C ARG A 593 -12.09 -22.87 9.42
N PRO A 594 -12.47 -23.00 8.13
CA PRO A 594 -12.84 -24.28 7.55
C PRO A 594 -11.65 -25.23 7.60
N LEU A 595 -11.63 -26.10 8.59
CA LEU A 595 -10.50 -26.97 8.82
C LEU A 595 -10.42 -27.99 7.69
N LYS A 596 -9.19 -28.44 7.36
CA LYS A 596 -9.00 -29.62 6.53
C LYS A 596 -9.90 -30.73 7.06
N LEU A 597 -10.79 -31.24 6.19
CA LEU A 597 -11.66 -32.36 6.50
C LEU A 597 -10.81 -33.43 7.21
N LYS A 598 -11.19 -33.80 8.43
CA LYS A 598 -10.46 -34.85 9.17
C LYS A 598 -10.35 -36.08 8.27
N ARG A 599 -9.28 -36.85 8.42
CA ARG A 599 -9.03 -38.09 7.67
C ARG A 599 -9.94 -39.25 8.14
N LEU A 600 -11.23 -38.97 8.33
CA LEU A 600 -12.31 -39.93 8.37
C LEU A 600 -12.65 -40.26 6.91
N ASP A 601 -12.07 -41.34 6.39
CA ASP A 601 -12.79 -42.62 6.40
C ASP A 601 -11.95 -43.75 5.80
N LYS A 602 -12.54 -44.95 5.74
CA LYS A 602 -12.03 -46.16 5.06
C LYS A 602 -10.79 -46.83 5.68
N VAL A 603 -10.82 -47.05 7.00
CA VAL A 603 -10.12 -48.21 7.62
C VAL A 603 -11.01 -48.96 8.62
N LYS A 604 -11.83 -48.27 9.44
CA LYS A 604 -12.67 -48.90 10.49
C LYS A 604 -14.12 -49.18 10.12
N ALA A 605 -14.46 -49.17 8.83
CA ALA A 605 -15.80 -49.48 8.30
C ALA A 605 -15.81 -50.72 7.38
N HIS A 606 -14.95 -51.71 7.66
CA HIS A 606 -14.83 -52.96 6.88
C HIS A 606 -14.58 -54.22 7.74
N VAL A 607 -14.84 -54.13 9.05
CA VAL A 607 -14.67 -55.25 10.01
C VAL A 607 -15.98 -55.48 10.81
N ALA A 608 -17.10 -54.91 10.37
CA ALA A 608 -18.35 -54.85 11.14
C ALA A 608 -19.62 -55.19 10.33
N GLN A 609 -19.50 -55.83 9.15
CA GLN A 609 -20.70 -56.31 8.42
C GLN A 609 -20.48 -57.52 7.49
N THR A 610 -19.57 -58.43 7.86
CA THR A 610 -19.43 -59.75 7.20
C THR A 610 -19.14 -60.84 8.24
N HIS A 611 -20.21 -61.40 8.80
CA HIS A 611 -20.47 -62.85 8.91
C HIS A 611 -21.53 -63.13 9.97
N PHE A 612 -22.67 -63.64 9.51
CA PHE A 612 -23.60 -64.45 10.30
C PHE A 612 -24.00 -65.64 9.41
N SER A 613 -24.23 -66.81 10.00
CA SER A 613 -24.42 -68.10 9.29
C SER A 613 -23.16 -68.61 8.54
N LEU A 614 -22.81 -69.91 8.55
CA LEU A 614 -23.49 -71.10 9.10
C LEU A 614 -22.50 -72.07 9.79
N GLN A 615 -23.06 -72.84 10.73
CA GLN A 615 -22.70 -74.23 11.10
C GLN A 615 -21.36 -74.55 11.80
N THR A 616 -21.47 -75.60 12.62
CA THR A 616 -20.49 -76.27 13.48
C THR A 616 -20.45 -77.76 13.05
N PRO A 617 -19.73 -78.72 13.71
CA PRO A 617 -18.69 -78.62 14.75
C PRO A 617 -17.46 -79.57 14.52
N LYS A 618 -16.56 -79.60 15.54
CA LYS A 618 -15.72 -80.75 16.02
C LYS A 618 -14.28 -80.95 15.50
N HIS A 619 -13.39 -81.20 16.49
CA HIS A 619 -12.12 -81.95 16.45
C HIS A 619 -10.99 -81.41 15.54
N SER A 620 -9.69 -81.62 15.81
CA SER A 620 -8.99 -82.04 17.05
C SER A 620 -7.48 -81.77 16.97
N THR A 621 -6.91 -81.26 18.07
CA THR A 621 -5.70 -81.78 18.76
C THR A 621 -4.37 -82.01 17.99
N LEU A 622 -3.31 -81.33 18.49
CA LEU A 622 -1.88 -81.74 18.57
C LEU A 622 -0.86 -81.47 17.43
N HIS A 623 0.31 -80.92 17.86
CA HIS A 623 1.71 -81.26 17.44
C HIS A 623 2.18 -80.99 15.97
N PHE A 624 3.48 -80.81 15.64
CA PHE A 624 4.74 -80.69 16.43
C PHE A 624 5.88 -80.03 15.60
N LEU A 625 7.04 -79.77 16.25
CA LEU A 625 8.45 -79.79 15.74
C LEU A 625 8.82 -78.89 14.51
N THR A 626 9.63 -77.82 14.62
CA THR A 626 11.13 -77.73 14.75
C THR A 626 11.92 -78.15 13.48
N GLU A 627 13.07 -77.56 13.08
CA GLU A 627 14.31 -77.40 13.86
C GLU A 627 15.29 -76.24 13.47
N LYS A 628 15.97 -75.71 14.51
CA LYS A 628 17.42 -75.34 14.69
C LYS A 628 18.17 -74.54 13.58
N LYS A 629 18.92 -73.48 13.91
CA LYS A 629 20.19 -73.47 14.70
C LYS A 629 20.45 -72.04 15.29
N ASN A 630 20.82 -71.88 16.57
CA ASN A 630 22.19 -71.68 17.13
C ASN A 630 23.03 -70.55 16.48
N LYS A 631 23.79 -69.66 17.15
CA LYS A 631 24.11 -69.27 18.57
C LYS A 631 24.93 -67.94 18.47
N LYS A 632 25.22 -67.03 19.43
CA LYS A 632 25.30 -66.84 20.92
C LYS A 632 24.83 -65.36 21.24
N THR A 633 24.54 -64.77 22.42
CA THR A 633 24.68 -64.97 23.91
C THR A 633 26.07 -64.64 24.52
N MET A 634 26.30 -63.68 25.44
CA MET A 634 25.50 -63.04 26.54
C MET A 634 25.99 -61.56 26.81
N SER A 635 25.59 -60.75 27.83
CA SER A 635 24.93 -60.95 29.14
C SER A 635 24.14 -59.73 29.70
N SER A 636 23.23 -60.00 30.66
CA SER A 636 22.30 -59.08 31.39
C SER A 636 22.70 -58.93 32.88
N PRO A 637 21.87 -58.54 33.91
CA PRO A 637 20.45 -58.09 34.02
C PRO A 637 20.36 -56.57 34.41
N THR A 638 19.46 -55.92 35.18
CA THR A 638 18.33 -56.20 36.12
C THR A 638 17.40 -54.95 36.10
N LEU A 639 16.05 -54.90 36.11
CA LEU A 639 14.88 -55.52 36.81
C LEU A 639 14.35 -54.73 38.05
N LEU A 640 13.01 -54.50 38.06
CA LEU A 640 12.08 -54.04 39.14
C LEU A 640 11.67 -52.54 39.26
N THR A 641 10.50 -52.34 39.91
CA THR A 641 9.61 -51.16 40.02
C THR A 641 9.31 -50.86 41.52
N PRO A 642 8.23 -50.20 42.05
CA PRO A 642 7.17 -49.30 41.51
C PRO A 642 6.74 -48.09 42.41
N THR A 643 5.93 -47.13 41.87
CA THR A 643 4.92 -46.27 42.59
C THR A 643 5.42 -45.26 43.68
N SER A 644 4.66 -44.30 44.27
CA SER A 644 3.19 -44.11 44.45
C SER A 644 2.72 -42.67 44.83
N LYS A 645 1.44 -42.32 44.50
CA LYS A 645 0.44 -41.45 45.22
C LYS A 645 0.78 -39.96 45.53
N LEU A 646 -0.04 -38.93 45.22
CA LEU A 646 -1.38 -38.50 45.76
C LEU A 646 -1.31 -38.02 47.26
N LYS A 647 -1.98 -36.95 47.76
CA LYS A 647 -3.25 -36.28 47.32
C LYS A 647 -3.52 -34.88 48.00
N LEU A 648 -4.07 -33.91 47.25
CA LEU A 648 -5.17 -32.91 47.51
C LEU A 648 -5.29 -31.93 48.72
N LEU A 649 -5.91 -30.75 48.42
CA LEU A 649 -6.74 -29.79 49.21
C LEU A 649 -6.01 -28.86 50.26
N LEU A 650 -6.18 -27.53 50.39
CA LEU A 650 -7.28 -26.51 50.25
C LEU A 650 -8.37 -26.53 51.36
N PRO A 651 -9.01 -25.39 51.75
CA PRO A 651 -8.74 -23.94 51.53
C PRO A 651 -8.97 -22.98 52.77
N VAL A 652 -8.84 -21.65 52.55
CA VAL A 652 -9.29 -20.48 53.40
C VAL A 652 -8.70 -20.38 54.84
N ILE A 653 -8.83 -19.31 55.66
CA ILE A 653 -9.61 -18.03 55.66
C ILE A 653 -8.64 -16.80 55.68
N ALA A 654 -9.06 -15.57 56.06
CA ALA A 654 -8.28 -14.33 55.88
C ALA A 654 -8.34 -13.29 57.04
N LYS A 655 -7.19 -12.61 57.26
CA LYS A 655 -6.96 -11.26 57.89
C LYS A 655 -7.42 -11.04 59.36
N PRO A 656 -6.98 -9.95 60.05
CA PRO A 656 -5.97 -8.93 59.69
C PRO A 656 -4.81 -8.79 60.71
N ASN A 657 -3.72 -8.09 60.33
CA ASN A 657 -3.18 -6.92 61.06
C ASN A 657 -1.93 -6.32 60.40
N SER A 658 -1.48 -5.17 60.91
CA SER A 658 -0.39 -4.34 60.38
C SER A 658 1.02 -4.74 60.85
N THR A 659 2.03 -4.57 60.00
CA THR A 659 3.34 -3.97 60.38
C THR A 659 4.18 -3.59 59.15
N VAL A 660 5.27 -2.85 59.38
CA VAL A 660 6.17 -2.22 58.40
C VAL A 660 6.87 -3.25 57.48
N PRO A 661 7.04 -2.99 56.17
CA PRO A 661 7.78 -3.88 55.28
C PRO A 661 9.30 -3.85 55.52
N PRO A 662 10.01 -4.99 55.45
CA PRO A 662 11.47 -5.04 55.54
C PRO A 662 12.17 -4.60 54.25
N THR A 663 13.40 -4.12 54.36
CA THR A 663 14.28 -3.81 53.24
C THR A 663 14.80 -5.07 52.56
N TYR A 664 14.66 -5.16 51.23
CA TYR A 664 15.30 -6.20 50.42
C TYR A 664 16.65 -5.70 49.86
N PRO A 665 17.66 -6.58 49.71
CA PRO A 665 18.96 -6.20 49.15
C PRO A 665 18.86 -5.88 47.65
N THR A 666 19.67 -4.91 47.22
CA THR A 666 19.82 -4.54 45.80
C THR A 666 20.57 -5.63 45.00
N PRO A 667 20.13 -5.99 43.79
CA PRO A 667 20.90 -6.85 42.90
C PRO A 667 22.13 -6.12 42.31
N PRO A 668 23.17 -6.84 41.84
CA PRO A 668 24.35 -6.26 41.20
C PRO A 668 24.01 -5.62 39.83
N PRO A 669 24.85 -4.69 39.34
CA PRO A 669 24.52 -3.86 38.18
C PRO A 669 24.68 -4.59 36.84
N ALA A 670 23.56 -5.02 36.24
CA ALA A 670 23.54 -5.58 34.88
C ALA A 670 24.03 -4.59 33.80
N PHE A 671 23.86 -3.28 34.03
CA PHE A 671 24.18 -2.23 33.05
C PHE A 671 25.67 -2.04 32.73
N ALA A 672 26.58 -2.50 33.59
CA ALA A 672 28.03 -2.35 33.33
C ALA A 672 28.55 -3.36 32.28
N ALA A 673 27.96 -4.57 32.25
CA ALA A 673 28.41 -5.65 31.37
C ALA A 673 28.09 -5.38 29.88
N ASP A 674 26.89 -4.89 29.58
CA ASP A 674 26.47 -4.50 28.23
C ASP A 674 27.44 -3.47 27.61
N ASP A 675 27.94 -2.52 28.41
CA ASP A 675 28.83 -1.45 27.94
C ASP A 675 30.27 -1.92 27.72
N GLU A 676 30.82 -2.76 28.60
CA GLU A 676 32.13 -3.38 28.37
C GLU A 676 32.11 -4.32 27.15
N GLU A 677 31.01 -5.08 26.94
CA GLU A 677 30.88 -5.96 25.78
C GLU A 677 30.68 -5.17 24.47
N TYR A 678 29.94 -4.05 24.51
CA TYR A 678 29.81 -3.11 23.38
C TYR A 678 31.16 -2.51 22.98
N VAL A 679 31.92 -2.00 23.95
CA VAL A 679 33.25 -1.40 23.72
C VAL A 679 34.22 -2.45 23.17
N LYS A 680 34.24 -3.65 23.75
CA LYS A 680 35.09 -4.75 23.27
C LYS A 680 34.73 -5.16 21.84
N GLY A 681 33.47 -5.53 21.59
CA GLY A 681 33.03 -6.02 20.28
C GLY A 681 33.20 -4.98 19.15
N THR A 682 33.08 -3.69 19.47
CA THR A 682 33.33 -2.61 18.49
C THR A 682 34.83 -2.41 18.23
N SER A 683 35.66 -2.53 19.26
CA SER A 683 37.13 -2.49 19.13
C SER A 683 37.65 -3.65 18.27
N ASP A 684 37.10 -4.85 18.47
CA ASP A 684 37.48 -6.05 17.71
C ASP A 684 37.19 -5.89 16.21
N VAL A 685 36.04 -5.31 15.84
CA VAL A 685 35.72 -5.00 14.42
C VAL A 685 36.64 -3.92 13.86
N ILE A 686 36.90 -2.82 14.58
CA ILE A 686 37.82 -1.76 14.14
C ILE A 686 39.23 -2.33 13.90
N SER A 687 39.69 -3.22 14.79
CA SER A 687 40.98 -3.91 14.66
C SER A 687 41.05 -4.78 13.41
N LYS A 688 40.05 -5.65 13.17
CA LYS A 688 39.99 -6.50 11.96
C LYS A 688 39.84 -5.68 10.68
N VAL A 689 39.14 -4.53 10.70
CA VAL A 689 39.14 -3.57 9.58
C VAL A 689 40.54 -3.03 9.32
N ARG A 690 41.26 -2.56 10.35
CA ARG A 690 42.64 -2.05 10.21
C ARG A 690 43.63 -3.12 9.72
N SER A 691 43.48 -4.39 10.12
CA SER A 691 44.35 -5.48 9.64
C SER A 691 44.07 -5.81 8.18
N THR A 692 42.82 -6.11 7.82
CA THR A 692 42.44 -6.54 6.46
C THR A 692 42.74 -5.49 5.38
N ILE A 693 42.67 -4.20 5.72
CA ILE A 693 43.05 -3.08 4.83
C ILE A 693 44.56 -3.07 4.48
N ASN A 694 45.40 -3.74 5.26
CA ASN A 694 46.87 -3.70 5.17
C ASN A 694 47.52 -5.04 4.82
N VAL A 695 46.75 -6.11 4.57
CA VAL A 695 47.26 -7.37 4.03
C VAL A 695 47.79 -7.13 2.60
N ASP A 696 48.92 -7.74 2.24
CA ASP A 696 49.43 -7.64 0.88
C ASP A 696 48.53 -8.42 -0.10
N LYS A 697 48.24 -7.82 -1.26
CA LYS A 697 47.38 -8.39 -2.32
C LYS A 697 47.84 -9.77 -2.84
N ASN A 698 49.10 -10.13 -2.63
CA ASN A 698 49.69 -11.40 -3.04
C ASN A 698 49.70 -12.46 -1.92
N ASP A 699 49.34 -12.10 -0.67
CA ASP A 699 49.26 -13.04 0.44
C ASP A 699 48.14 -14.08 0.17
N PRO A 700 48.40 -15.39 0.31
CA PRO A 700 47.40 -16.42 0.05
C PRO A 700 46.16 -16.31 0.95
N ASN A 701 46.28 -15.69 2.12
CA ASN A 701 45.22 -15.60 3.13
C ASN A 701 44.27 -14.39 2.94
N VAL A 702 44.50 -13.49 1.97
CA VAL A 702 43.63 -12.31 1.72
C VAL A 702 42.14 -12.69 1.66
N ALA A 703 41.83 -13.78 0.95
CA ALA A 703 40.45 -14.24 0.81
C ALA A 703 39.82 -14.71 2.15
N THR A 704 40.62 -15.32 3.02
CA THR A 704 40.23 -15.74 4.37
C THR A 704 40.03 -14.55 5.29
N GLU A 705 41.00 -13.63 5.33
CA GLU A 705 40.93 -12.38 6.12
C GLU A 705 39.69 -11.53 5.75
N VAL A 706 39.38 -11.42 4.46
CA VAL A 706 38.19 -10.72 3.97
C VAL A 706 36.89 -11.44 4.33
N ALA A 707 36.87 -12.78 4.31
CA ALA A 707 35.71 -13.56 4.74
C ALA A 707 35.47 -13.42 6.26
N GLU A 708 36.52 -13.53 7.07
CA GLU A 708 36.43 -13.34 8.53
C GLU A 708 36.00 -11.91 8.90
N LEU A 709 36.55 -10.89 8.23
CA LEU A 709 36.12 -9.50 8.43
C LEU A 709 34.63 -9.34 8.13
N ARG A 710 34.16 -9.89 6.99
CA ARG A 710 32.75 -9.86 6.60
C ARG A 710 31.86 -10.53 7.65
N ASP A 711 32.25 -11.70 8.13
CA ASP A 711 31.42 -12.51 9.02
C ASP A 711 31.44 -11.97 10.46
N THR A 712 32.55 -11.40 10.91
CA THR A 712 32.65 -10.65 12.18
C THR A 712 31.83 -9.36 12.12
N SER A 713 31.95 -8.58 11.05
CA SER A 713 31.17 -7.35 10.84
C SER A 713 29.67 -7.62 10.76
N ASN A 714 29.25 -8.65 10.02
CA ASN A 714 27.85 -9.08 9.95
C ASN A 714 27.33 -9.54 11.31
N SER A 715 28.12 -10.32 12.07
CA SER A 715 27.75 -10.79 13.41
C SER A 715 27.60 -9.64 14.40
N TRP A 716 28.51 -8.66 14.36
CA TRP A 716 28.42 -7.43 15.15
C TRP A 716 27.14 -6.65 14.80
N VAL A 717 26.89 -6.35 13.52
CA VAL A 717 25.67 -5.62 13.09
C VAL A 717 24.40 -6.38 13.47
N ALA A 718 24.40 -7.71 13.35
CA ALA A 718 23.25 -8.55 13.71
C ALA A 718 23.01 -8.60 15.23
N LYS A 719 24.05 -8.55 16.07
CA LYS A 719 23.91 -8.44 17.53
C LYS A 719 23.31 -7.08 17.92
N HIS A 720 23.96 -5.99 17.50
CA HIS A 720 23.60 -4.62 17.86
C HIS A 720 22.23 -4.17 17.34
N ARG A 721 21.71 -4.78 16.27
CA ARG A 721 20.32 -4.56 15.80
C ARG A 721 19.24 -5.30 16.60
N ARG A 722 19.59 -6.24 17.48
CA ARG A 722 18.64 -7.04 18.28
C ARG A 722 18.55 -6.60 19.74
N GLU A 723 19.61 -5.99 20.29
CA GLU A 723 19.68 -5.58 21.69
C GLU A 723 19.09 -4.18 21.92
N LYS A 724 18.06 -4.11 22.77
CA LYS A 724 17.30 -2.88 23.02
C LYS A 724 18.05 -1.85 23.87
N SER A 725 19.05 -2.26 24.65
CA SER A 725 19.92 -1.37 25.46
C SER A 725 20.80 -0.48 24.60
N LEU A 726 21.09 -0.88 23.35
CA LEU A 726 22.02 -0.19 22.44
C LEU A 726 21.33 0.64 21.34
N LEU A 727 19.98 0.65 21.31
CA LEU A 727 19.18 1.41 20.35
C LEU A 727 19.34 2.92 20.56
N GLY A 728 20.12 3.57 19.70
CA GLY A 728 20.36 5.02 19.70
C GLY A 728 21.84 5.42 19.76
N ARG A 729 22.77 4.47 19.97
CA ARG A 729 24.21 4.73 19.81
C ARG A 729 24.61 4.90 18.35
N ALA A 730 25.78 5.51 18.12
CA ALA A 730 26.21 5.89 16.78
C ALA A 730 26.52 4.67 15.90
N SER A 731 25.85 4.56 14.74
CA SER A 731 26.11 3.48 13.78
C SER A 731 27.26 3.86 12.85
N PHE A 732 28.47 3.39 13.17
CA PHE A 732 29.67 3.59 12.36
C PHE A 732 29.63 2.76 11.07
N ARG A 733 30.18 3.29 9.96
CA ARG A 733 30.13 2.68 8.60
C ARG A 733 31.14 1.54 8.40
N LEU A 734 31.22 0.63 9.37
CA LEU A 734 32.18 -0.50 9.46
C LEU A 734 32.10 -1.48 8.27
N SER A 735 31.06 -1.41 7.42
CA SER A 735 30.87 -2.26 6.24
C SER A 735 31.55 -1.76 4.96
N ALA A 736 32.16 -0.56 4.94
CA ALA A 736 32.69 0.06 3.72
C ALA A 736 33.77 -0.79 3.00
N VAL A 737 34.55 -1.56 3.76
CA VAL A 737 35.53 -2.54 3.22
C VAL A 737 34.81 -3.74 2.61
N SER A 738 33.88 -4.34 3.37
CA SER A 738 33.09 -5.50 2.94
C SER A 738 32.32 -5.23 1.65
N VAL A 739 31.72 -4.04 1.51
CA VAL A 739 31.03 -3.61 0.27
C VAL A 739 31.99 -3.54 -0.92
N HIS A 740 33.21 -3.02 -0.75
CA HIS A 740 34.19 -2.99 -1.85
C HIS A 740 34.57 -4.42 -2.30
N TYR A 741 34.85 -5.33 -1.36
CA TYR A 741 35.20 -6.70 -1.71
C TYR A 741 34.03 -7.55 -2.22
N ILE A 742 32.78 -7.16 -1.94
CA ILE A 742 31.59 -7.72 -2.59
C ILE A 742 31.51 -7.26 -4.06
N SER A 743 31.66 -5.96 -4.33
CA SER A 743 31.51 -5.41 -5.69
C SER A 743 32.70 -5.73 -6.63
N PHE A 744 33.91 -5.91 -6.09
CA PHE A 744 35.13 -6.05 -6.90
C PHE A 744 35.96 -7.32 -6.60
N GLY A 745 35.55 -8.13 -5.62
CA GLY A 745 36.24 -9.35 -5.20
C GLY A 745 37.41 -9.08 -4.22
N PRO A 746 37.82 -10.08 -3.40
CA PRO A 746 38.75 -9.88 -2.28
C PRO A 746 40.18 -9.49 -2.70
N LYS A 747 40.57 -9.69 -3.97
CA LYS A 747 41.89 -9.34 -4.50
C LYS A 747 41.94 -7.96 -5.19
N ALA A 748 40.82 -7.24 -5.27
CA ALA A 748 40.81 -5.89 -5.82
C ALA A 748 41.46 -4.88 -4.85
N PRO A 749 42.34 -3.98 -5.31
CA PRO A 749 42.96 -2.99 -4.44
C PRO A 749 41.97 -1.86 -4.11
N ILE A 750 41.74 -1.63 -2.80
CA ILE A 750 40.96 -0.48 -2.33
C ILE A 750 41.62 0.82 -2.83
N PRO A 751 40.92 1.68 -3.61
CA PRO A 751 41.49 2.91 -4.14
C PRO A 751 42.04 3.82 -3.02
N ALA A 752 43.21 4.44 -3.23
CA ALA A 752 43.94 5.16 -2.18
C ALA A 752 43.08 6.21 -1.42
N LYS A 753 42.28 7.02 -2.13
CA LYS A 753 41.33 7.97 -1.53
C LYS A 753 40.26 7.28 -0.66
N ARG A 754 39.79 6.10 -1.06
CA ARG A 754 38.83 5.28 -0.29
C ARG A 754 39.50 4.65 0.93
N LYS A 755 40.74 4.13 0.81
CA LYS A 755 41.52 3.60 1.94
C LYS A 755 41.78 4.67 3.00
N ALA A 756 42.18 5.89 2.60
CA ALA A 756 42.37 7.01 3.52
C ALA A 756 41.10 7.35 4.31
N ARG A 757 39.97 7.53 3.60
CA ARG A 757 38.66 7.81 4.23
C ARG A 757 38.21 6.72 5.21
N ILE A 758 38.41 5.44 4.88
CA ILE A 758 38.02 4.35 5.79
C ILE A 758 38.86 4.38 7.08
N LEU A 759 40.15 4.69 6.99
CA LEU A 759 41.01 4.83 8.17
C LEU A 759 40.61 6.05 9.03
N GLU A 760 40.22 7.16 8.41
CA GLU A 760 39.66 8.34 9.11
C GLU A 760 38.31 8.03 9.80
N GLU A 761 37.45 7.24 9.16
CA GLU A 761 36.20 6.75 9.76
C GLU A 761 36.47 5.78 10.93
N MET A 762 37.53 4.95 10.89
CA MET A 762 37.95 4.11 12.03
C MET A 762 38.51 4.93 13.19
N ASP A 763 39.42 5.86 12.90
CA ASP A 763 39.95 6.82 13.86
C ASP A 763 38.85 7.62 14.57
N THR A 764 37.79 7.97 13.84
CA THR A 764 36.63 8.69 14.38
C THR A 764 35.77 7.79 15.27
N ALA A 765 35.56 6.53 14.89
CA ALA A 765 34.85 5.55 15.72
C ALA A 765 35.60 5.28 17.03
N GLU A 766 36.92 5.07 16.97
CA GLU A 766 37.76 4.82 18.14
C GLU A 766 37.82 6.02 19.10
N LYS A 767 37.84 7.26 18.56
CA LYS A 767 37.72 8.52 19.31
C LYS A 767 36.30 8.78 19.89
N ALA A 768 35.28 8.08 19.42
CA ALA A 768 33.93 8.10 20.00
C ALA A 768 33.78 7.04 21.09
N LEU A 769 34.27 5.83 20.82
CA LEU A 769 34.24 4.68 21.73
C LEU A 769 34.99 4.96 23.04
N SER A 770 36.19 5.53 22.94
CA SER A 770 36.99 6.04 24.08
C SER A 770 36.35 7.21 24.85
N ARG A 771 35.21 7.72 24.39
CA ARG A 771 34.38 8.75 25.06
C ARG A 771 33.01 8.22 25.49
N GLY A 772 32.77 6.91 25.41
CA GLY A 772 31.52 6.25 25.80
C GLY A 772 30.32 6.62 24.93
N ARG A 773 30.47 6.62 23.59
CA ARG A 773 29.43 7.04 22.63
C ARG A 773 29.15 5.99 21.54
#